data_AF-A0A9N9IJJ9-F1
#
_entry.id   AF-A0A9N9IJJ9-F1
#
_cell.length_a   1.000
_cell.length_b   1.000
_cell.length_c   1.000
_cell.angle_alpha   90.00
_cell.angle_beta   90.00
_cell.angle_gamma   90.00
#
_symmetry.space_group_name_H-M   'P 1'
#
loop_
_entity.id
_entity.type
_entity.pdbx_description
1 polymer ?
#
loop_
_entity_poly.entity_id
_entity_poly.type
_entity_poly.pdbx_seq_one_letter_code
_entity_poly.pdbx_strand_id
1 'polypeptide(L)'
;CGYKYIVGECGGTMQESNCPRCGHRIGGLNHTANPGNTRLDAQVINGSRETIAQLGYVYESIESRKYINYRLRDLTPVFYRILHLFVHILIASASDADRHDFFNNPQQQNNEIIQEPLVYCQSHIENDWQILTRLFDCDDETLAFVLHSILHSISENPNEEIIRLDTIEKRRAWENEFAQRYINPKVVNARRTATDFQKMIKDSQRTLESEINETLDIDERYQLDFRPRIWRRIGKTSFENLHAFCVGYPNFTTEFPFLSLFFEYQEQLILVKNLVPIVKFSRILSSMLCYRLKRSDARNLTFERFLKNNESPEDLYEAFENFTEAWNSVREHVVQFESNLQNEFLQQVLAIEPGCPSLRFLEGQFINNVRRHVPQHQYYIESLALSEVRPKNIINYEWNSKLLSYSQRSLELGHGQELQYELPKIEAELAYSLLFNKFHLNKNDSHWLDVFPYHLELFSTSRTILSEIRELIPQEQIATTYNTSSRLTFSGLNSVNMVPVFDNPTELLSELEILLCFLRRISGNREMEIVDYLNKWMRLSALTENSQFQQMVSGLRLKHVVALYELVEEKIADIEIEHLSDKYKARISQNLKDEINAGVDFEQSYGIGSSDKNKLKIPQGAFALVLKRFMFRYLSSEMYNPNEVLADYLAGDTLIDCWPVWVPDNVIRDKFPKSLLAANIYDAYQYTIQNVKKAVSHKINSGRQKETSSRTIPRRRNRRDG
;
A
#
# COMPACT_ATOMS: atom_id res chain seq x y z
N CYS A 1 -20.01 27.68 24.21
CA CYS A 1 -18.62 27.18 24.34
C CYS A 1 -17.69 27.61 23.18
N GLY A 2 -18.15 28.42 22.21
CA GLY A 2 -17.35 28.86 21.06
C GLY A 2 -17.03 27.75 20.05
N TYR A 3 -17.70 26.59 20.12
CA TYR A 3 -17.56 25.51 19.15
C TYR A 3 -18.18 25.94 17.81
N LYS A 4 -17.39 25.89 16.74
CA LYS A 4 -17.83 26.24 15.40
C LYS A 4 -18.21 24.96 14.66
N TYR A 5 -19.36 24.98 14.00
CA TYR A 5 -19.85 23.89 13.16
C TYR A 5 -20.37 24.49 11.85
N ILE A 6 -20.36 23.66 10.79
CA ILE A 6 -20.73 24.09 9.44
C ILE A 6 -22.14 23.57 9.14
N VAL A 7 -22.94 24.39 8.45
CA VAL A 7 -24.26 24.02 7.94
C VAL A 7 -24.14 23.93 6.42
N GLY A 8 -24.34 22.73 5.85
CA GLY A 8 -24.24 22.47 4.42
C GLY A 8 -25.50 22.83 3.62
N GLU A 9 -25.50 22.45 2.35
CA GLU A 9 -26.63 22.58 1.40
C GLU A 9 -27.21 23.99 1.27
N CYS A 10 -28.39 24.24 1.83
CA CYS A 10 -29.14 25.48 1.71
C CYS A 10 -28.66 26.59 2.66
N GLY A 11 -27.66 26.32 3.52
CA GLY A 11 -27.11 27.29 4.47
C GLY A 11 -28.01 27.63 5.66
N GLY A 12 -29.13 26.93 5.82
CA GLY A 12 -30.02 26.98 6.99
C GLY A 12 -30.00 25.65 7.76
N THR A 13 -30.18 25.69 9.08
CA THR A 13 -30.10 24.48 9.92
C THR A 13 -31.33 23.60 9.70
N MET A 14 -31.11 22.40 9.19
CA MET A 14 -32.15 21.37 8.96
C MET A 14 -31.97 20.11 9.81
N GLN A 15 -30.91 20.07 10.62
CA GLN A 15 -30.58 18.95 11.48
C GLN A 15 -30.13 19.46 12.85
N GLU A 16 -30.46 18.69 13.89
CA GLU A 16 -29.99 18.92 15.26
C GLU A 16 -28.92 17.88 15.63
N SER A 17 -27.95 18.30 16.44
CA SER A 17 -26.95 17.42 17.02
C SER A 17 -26.48 17.94 18.39
N ASN A 18 -25.64 17.18 19.09
CA ASN A 18 -25.06 17.60 20.37
C ASN A 18 -23.64 18.13 20.16
N CYS A 19 -23.32 19.27 20.78
CA CYS A 19 -21.99 19.86 20.71
C CYS A 19 -20.96 18.89 21.31
N PRO A 20 -19.95 18.44 20.56
CA PRO A 20 -18.96 17.49 21.06
C PRO A 20 -18.05 18.07 22.15
N ARG A 21 -18.08 19.40 22.36
CA ARG A 21 -17.30 20.06 23.42
C ARG A 21 -18.06 20.26 24.73
N CYS A 22 -19.36 20.56 24.69
CA CYS A 22 -20.12 20.96 25.88
C CYS A 22 -21.49 20.30 26.03
N GLY A 23 -21.83 19.35 25.16
CA GLY A 23 -23.06 18.55 25.21
C GLY A 23 -24.37 19.28 24.90
N HIS A 24 -24.37 20.61 24.80
CA HIS A 24 -25.56 21.39 24.44
C HIS A 24 -25.95 21.19 22.97
N ARG A 25 -27.24 21.33 22.65
CA ARG A 25 -27.75 21.16 21.27
C ARG A 25 -27.19 22.24 20.32
N ILE A 26 -26.73 21.79 19.16
CA ILE A 26 -26.25 22.60 18.03
C ILE A 26 -27.07 22.28 16.78
N GLY A 27 -27.13 23.20 15.83
CA GLY A 27 -28.00 23.09 14.65
C GLY A 27 -29.41 23.62 14.90
N GLY A 28 -30.42 23.00 14.28
CA GLY A 28 -31.82 23.44 14.30
C GLY A 28 -32.66 22.80 13.20
N LEU A 29 -33.97 23.04 13.18
CA LEU A 29 -34.92 22.47 12.23
C LEU A 29 -35.64 23.57 11.46
N ASN A 30 -36.14 23.27 10.26
CA ASN A 30 -36.91 24.19 9.42
C ASN A 30 -36.19 25.55 9.22
N HIS A 31 -34.89 25.51 8.93
CA HIS A 31 -34.01 26.67 8.77
C HIS A 31 -33.89 27.60 10.00
N THR A 32 -34.33 27.15 11.18
CA THR A 32 -34.29 27.94 12.41
C THR A 32 -33.30 27.33 13.40
N ALA A 33 -32.26 28.09 13.77
CA ALA A 33 -31.22 27.62 14.68
C ALA A 33 -31.71 27.56 16.14
N ASN A 34 -31.21 26.57 16.90
CA ASN A 34 -31.55 26.42 18.31
C ASN A 34 -31.01 27.58 19.18
N PRO A 35 -31.71 27.94 20.29
CA PRO A 35 -31.30 29.04 21.17
C PRO A 35 -29.84 28.91 21.65
N GLY A 36 -29.07 30.00 21.52
CA GLY A 36 -27.65 30.03 21.89
C GLY A 36 -26.66 29.67 20.78
N ASN A 37 -27.15 29.31 19.59
CA ASN A 37 -26.35 29.18 18.37
C ASN A 37 -26.36 30.52 17.63
N THR A 38 -25.20 31.03 17.23
CA THR A 38 -25.07 32.33 16.54
C THR A 38 -24.31 32.12 15.25
N ARG A 39 -24.92 32.55 14.13
CA ARG A 39 -24.28 32.54 12.83
C ARG A 39 -23.13 33.56 12.81
N LEU A 40 -21.93 33.11 12.42
CA LEU A 40 -20.72 33.93 12.44
C LEU A 40 -20.37 34.50 11.06
N ASP A 41 -20.90 33.89 10.00
CA ASP A 41 -20.77 34.28 8.61
C ASP A 41 -21.97 35.15 8.18
N ALA A 42 -21.73 36.27 7.50
CA ALA A 42 -22.80 37.05 6.90
C ALA A 42 -23.41 36.34 5.65
N GLN A 43 -22.67 35.39 5.05
CA GLN A 43 -23.03 34.62 3.85
C GLN A 43 -22.36 33.24 3.88
N VAL A 44 -23.01 32.23 3.26
CA VAL A 44 -22.57 30.82 3.22
C VAL A 44 -21.13 30.70 2.72
N ILE A 45 -20.25 30.10 3.52
CA ILE A 45 -18.86 29.79 3.13
C ILE A 45 -18.88 28.52 2.27
N ASN A 46 -19.09 28.67 0.97
CA ASN A 46 -19.00 27.57 0.01
C ASN A 46 -17.55 27.07 -0.12
N GLY A 47 -17.35 25.75 -0.01
CA GLY A 47 -16.09 25.06 -0.28
C GLY A 47 -15.66 25.05 -1.75
N SER A 48 -16.36 25.76 -2.63
CA SER A 48 -15.82 26.14 -3.93
C SER A 48 -15.06 27.45 -3.77
N ARG A 49 -13.75 27.45 -4.04
CA ARG A 49 -13.11 28.67 -4.53
C ARG A 49 -13.68 29.01 -5.92
N GLU A 50 -14.95 29.40 -6.00
CA GLU A 50 -15.43 30.30 -7.05
C GLU A 50 -15.24 31.72 -6.51
N THR A 51 -13.97 32.14 -6.38
CA THR A 51 -13.68 33.56 -6.40
C THR A 51 -14.23 34.06 -7.73
N ILE A 52 -15.10 35.08 -7.73
CA ILE A 52 -15.50 35.77 -8.96
C ILE A 52 -14.20 36.11 -9.69
N ALA A 53 -13.89 35.41 -10.77
CA ALA A 53 -12.69 35.67 -11.53
C ALA A 53 -12.99 35.93 -13.02
N GLN A 54 -14.14 35.51 -13.53
CA GLN A 54 -14.48 35.73 -14.94
C GLN A 54 -15.99 35.74 -15.18
N LEU A 55 -16.50 36.84 -15.72
CA LEU A 55 -17.83 36.91 -16.36
C LEU A 55 -17.65 36.56 -17.84
N GLY A 56 -18.59 35.79 -18.41
CA GLY A 56 -18.55 35.38 -19.81
C GLY A 56 -18.26 33.89 -20.02
N TYR A 57 -18.02 33.50 -21.27
CA TYR A 57 -17.74 32.11 -21.65
C TYR A 57 -16.26 31.80 -21.43
N VAL A 58 -15.91 30.87 -20.55
CA VAL A 58 -14.50 30.49 -20.33
C VAL A 58 -14.07 29.50 -21.40
N TYR A 59 -12.88 29.69 -22.00
CA TYR A 59 -12.34 28.74 -22.98
C TYR A 59 -12.27 27.31 -22.42
N GLU A 60 -12.67 26.36 -23.25
CA GLU A 60 -12.87 24.96 -22.89
C GLU A 60 -12.07 24.04 -23.81
N SER A 61 -11.12 23.27 -23.25
CA SER A 61 -10.41 22.20 -23.97
C SER A 61 -11.26 20.92 -24.08
N ILE A 62 -11.38 20.37 -25.29
CA ILE A 62 -12.11 19.13 -25.57
C ILE A 62 -11.49 17.93 -24.84
N GLU A 63 -10.16 17.82 -24.80
CA GLU A 63 -9.47 16.67 -24.17
C GLU A 63 -9.84 16.53 -22.70
N SER A 64 -9.90 17.64 -21.96
CA SER A 64 -10.32 17.65 -20.55
C SER A 64 -11.79 17.26 -20.34
N ARG A 65 -12.59 17.21 -21.42
CA ARG A 65 -14.04 16.98 -21.42
C ARG A 65 -14.44 15.68 -22.08
N LYS A 66 -13.50 14.80 -22.42
CA LYS A 66 -13.81 13.43 -22.92
C LYS A 66 -14.22 12.46 -21.82
N TYR A 67 -13.92 12.77 -20.56
CA TYR A 67 -14.29 11.94 -19.42
C TYR A 67 -15.82 11.91 -19.23
N ILE A 68 -16.37 10.69 -19.14
CA ILE A 68 -17.82 10.44 -19.17
C ILE A 68 -18.57 11.10 -18.01
N ASN A 69 -17.96 11.13 -16.81
CA ASN A 69 -18.56 11.71 -15.61
C ASN A 69 -18.09 13.15 -15.34
N TYR A 70 -17.43 13.80 -16.31
CA TYR A 70 -17.04 15.20 -16.15
C TYR A 70 -18.27 16.06 -15.96
N ARG A 71 -18.23 16.92 -14.94
CA ARG A 71 -19.26 17.88 -14.59
C ARG A 71 -18.60 19.15 -14.05
N LEU A 72 -19.29 20.26 -14.21
CA LEU A 72 -18.93 21.51 -13.56
C LEU A 72 -19.83 21.72 -12.34
N ARG A 73 -19.21 22.10 -11.21
CA ARG A 73 -19.91 22.50 -9.99
C ARG A 73 -20.78 21.35 -9.45
N ASP A 74 -22.01 21.64 -9.07
CA ASP A 74 -22.94 20.68 -8.46
C ASP A 74 -23.92 20.06 -9.48
N LEU A 75 -23.67 20.23 -10.79
CA LEU A 75 -24.52 19.66 -11.84
C LEU A 75 -24.34 18.14 -11.96
N THR A 76 -25.37 17.41 -12.37
CA THR A 76 -25.19 16.01 -12.79
C THR A 76 -24.45 15.98 -14.14
N PRO A 77 -23.68 14.91 -14.46
CA PRO A 77 -23.03 14.79 -15.76
C PRO A 77 -24.02 14.93 -16.92
N VAL A 78 -25.18 14.29 -16.82
CA VAL A 78 -26.25 14.38 -17.83
C VAL A 78 -26.75 15.82 -17.99
N PHE A 79 -27.07 16.51 -16.89
CA PHE A 79 -27.58 17.87 -16.97
C PHE A 79 -26.53 18.83 -17.54
N TYR A 80 -25.28 18.75 -17.07
CA TYR A 80 -24.18 19.55 -17.61
C TYR A 80 -24.07 19.36 -19.12
N ARG A 81 -24.04 18.11 -19.61
CA ARG A 81 -23.89 17.81 -21.04
C ARG A 81 -25.03 18.33 -21.89
N ILE A 82 -26.28 18.18 -21.45
CA ILE A 82 -27.45 18.71 -22.18
C ILE A 82 -27.42 20.24 -22.23
N LEU A 83 -27.16 20.89 -21.09
CA LEU A 83 -27.08 22.35 -21.02
C LEU A 83 -25.93 22.89 -21.90
N HIS A 84 -24.76 22.25 -21.81
CA HIS A 84 -23.58 22.59 -22.57
C HIS A 84 -23.82 22.46 -24.08
N LEU A 85 -24.42 21.34 -24.50
CA LEU A 85 -24.83 21.09 -25.89
C LEU A 85 -25.81 22.15 -26.39
N PHE A 86 -26.85 22.50 -25.61
CA PHE A 86 -27.80 23.54 -26.01
C PHE A 86 -27.14 24.92 -26.15
N VAL A 87 -26.27 25.29 -25.22
CA VAL A 87 -25.53 26.57 -25.30
C VAL A 87 -24.68 26.61 -26.57
N HIS A 88 -23.94 25.54 -26.88
CA HIS A 88 -23.13 25.50 -28.10
C HIS A 88 -23.97 25.47 -29.38
N ILE A 89 -25.13 24.82 -29.41
CA ILE A 89 -26.05 24.87 -30.56
C ILE A 89 -26.54 26.31 -30.78
N LEU A 90 -26.92 27.02 -29.72
CA LEU A 90 -27.36 28.41 -29.81
C LEU A 90 -26.26 29.32 -30.36
N ILE A 91 -25.04 29.17 -29.87
CA ILE A 91 -23.88 29.95 -30.34
C ILE A 91 -23.53 29.59 -31.79
N ALA A 92 -23.54 28.31 -32.14
CA ALA A 92 -23.26 27.84 -33.50
C ALA A 92 -24.29 28.38 -34.51
N SER A 93 -25.55 28.51 -34.09
CA SER A 93 -26.66 29.00 -34.90
C SER A 93 -26.70 30.52 -35.07
N ALA A 94 -25.88 31.27 -34.32
CA ALA A 94 -25.78 32.72 -34.44
C ALA A 94 -25.09 33.14 -35.76
N SER A 95 -25.24 34.40 -36.15
CA SER A 95 -24.54 34.94 -37.33
C SER A 95 -23.02 34.87 -37.14
N ASP A 96 -22.26 34.80 -38.24
CA ASP A 96 -20.80 34.74 -38.15
C ASP A 96 -20.23 35.90 -37.34
N ALA A 97 -20.78 37.11 -37.50
CA ALA A 97 -20.39 38.30 -36.75
C ALA A 97 -20.68 38.16 -35.25
N ASP A 98 -21.92 37.82 -34.87
CA ASP A 98 -22.32 37.68 -33.46
C ASP A 98 -21.55 36.56 -32.76
N ARG A 99 -21.26 35.47 -33.48
CA ARG A 99 -20.50 34.34 -32.94
C ARG A 99 -19.03 34.70 -32.71
N HIS A 100 -18.40 35.43 -33.64
CA HIS A 100 -17.04 35.93 -33.43
C HIS A 100 -16.99 36.92 -32.27
N ASP A 101 -17.97 37.83 -32.18
CA ASP A 101 -18.08 38.78 -31.09
C ASP A 101 -18.34 38.06 -29.74
N PHE A 102 -19.14 37.00 -29.71
CA PHE A 102 -19.42 36.26 -28.48
C PHE A 102 -18.13 35.69 -27.84
N PHE A 103 -17.21 35.12 -28.63
CA PHE A 103 -15.99 34.52 -28.10
C PHE A 103 -14.81 35.46 -27.98
N ASN A 104 -14.67 36.39 -28.94
CA ASN A 104 -13.45 37.20 -29.11
C ASN A 104 -13.65 38.67 -28.71
N ASN A 105 -14.79 39.04 -28.11
CA ASN A 105 -14.98 40.39 -27.61
C ASN A 105 -13.97 40.69 -26.49
N PRO A 106 -13.10 41.71 -26.63
CA PRO A 106 -12.05 42.04 -25.66
C PRO A 106 -12.58 42.48 -24.28
N GLN A 107 -13.89 42.71 -24.14
CA GLN A 107 -14.54 42.95 -22.84
C GLN A 107 -14.85 41.65 -22.08
N GLN A 108 -14.87 40.50 -22.76
CA GLN A 108 -14.89 39.21 -22.10
C GLN A 108 -13.46 38.84 -21.73
N GLN A 109 -13.22 38.46 -20.47
CA GLN A 109 -11.89 38.15 -19.95
C GLN A 109 -11.37 36.78 -20.43
N ASN A 110 -11.57 36.44 -21.70
CA ASN A 110 -11.19 35.13 -22.24
C ASN A 110 -9.68 35.04 -22.41
N ASN A 111 -9.09 34.03 -21.79
CA ASN A 111 -7.64 33.81 -21.79
C ASN A 111 -7.11 33.33 -23.15
N GLU A 112 -7.97 32.91 -24.08
CA GLU A 112 -7.60 32.35 -25.37
C GLU A 112 -8.51 32.88 -26.50
N ILE A 113 -7.92 33.16 -27.67
CA ILE A 113 -8.62 33.59 -28.88
C ILE A 113 -9.07 32.35 -29.66
N ILE A 114 -10.37 32.26 -29.94
CA ILE A 114 -10.93 31.15 -30.72
C ILE A 114 -10.90 31.56 -32.19
N GLN A 115 -10.00 30.94 -32.96
CA GLN A 115 -9.77 31.26 -34.38
C GLN A 115 -10.95 30.88 -35.27
N GLU A 116 -11.54 29.70 -35.03
CA GLU A 116 -12.69 29.19 -35.79
C GLU A 116 -13.86 28.87 -34.86
N PRO A 117 -14.68 29.87 -34.48
CA PRO A 117 -15.78 29.70 -33.54
C PRO A 117 -16.81 28.62 -33.90
N LEU A 118 -17.07 28.42 -35.20
CA LEU A 118 -18.01 27.39 -35.66
C LEU A 118 -17.47 25.98 -35.40
N VAL A 119 -16.23 25.73 -35.84
CA VAL A 119 -15.56 24.44 -35.67
C VAL A 119 -15.39 24.11 -34.19
N TYR A 120 -15.09 25.12 -33.38
CA TYR A 120 -15.05 25.00 -31.94
C TYR A 120 -16.39 24.53 -31.36
N CYS A 121 -17.50 25.19 -31.69
CA CYS A 121 -18.82 24.77 -31.21
C CYS A 121 -19.22 23.38 -31.73
N GLN A 122 -18.98 23.08 -33.01
CA GLN A 122 -19.27 21.78 -33.60
C GLN A 122 -18.54 20.65 -32.87
N SER A 123 -17.25 20.86 -32.56
CA SER A 123 -16.45 19.85 -31.85
C SER A 123 -16.97 19.59 -30.44
N HIS A 124 -17.47 20.61 -29.74
CA HIS A 124 -18.12 20.45 -28.43
C HIS A 124 -19.48 19.74 -28.53
N ILE A 125 -20.31 20.11 -29.52
CA ILE A 125 -21.61 19.46 -29.79
C ILE A 125 -21.41 17.97 -30.07
N GLU A 126 -20.47 17.61 -30.95
CA GLU A 126 -20.16 16.22 -31.27
C GLU A 126 -19.68 15.44 -30.04
N ASN A 127 -18.79 16.04 -29.23
CA ASN A 127 -18.30 15.42 -28.00
C ASN A 127 -19.43 15.18 -26.99
N ASP A 128 -20.29 16.18 -26.75
CA ASP A 128 -21.40 16.02 -25.80
C ASP A 128 -22.44 15.02 -26.29
N TRP A 129 -22.73 15.01 -27.60
CA TRP A 129 -23.60 14.02 -28.21
C TRP A 129 -23.07 12.60 -27.98
N GLN A 130 -21.78 12.36 -28.27
CA GLN A 130 -21.13 11.07 -28.05
C GLN A 130 -21.04 10.66 -26.58
N ILE A 131 -20.99 11.61 -25.65
CA ILE A 131 -21.01 11.32 -24.22
C ILE A 131 -22.43 11.01 -23.76
N LEU A 132 -23.44 11.74 -24.25
CA LEU A 132 -24.84 11.50 -23.91
C LEU A 132 -25.34 10.15 -24.42
N THR A 133 -24.96 9.72 -25.63
CA THR A 133 -25.30 8.37 -26.12
C THR A 133 -24.71 7.27 -25.24
N ARG A 134 -23.50 7.47 -24.70
CA ARG A 134 -22.88 6.55 -23.73
C ARG A 134 -23.52 6.62 -22.34
N LEU A 135 -23.86 7.81 -21.86
CA LEU A 135 -24.51 8.01 -20.56
C LEU A 135 -25.91 7.41 -20.52
N PHE A 136 -26.65 7.44 -21.64
CA PHE A 136 -27.99 6.86 -21.74
C PHE A 136 -28.02 5.44 -22.31
N ASP A 137 -26.89 4.93 -22.82
CA ASP A 137 -26.83 3.67 -23.57
C ASP A 137 -27.93 3.59 -24.66
N CYS A 138 -27.91 4.58 -25.55
CA CYS A 138 -28.91 4.74 -26.62
C CYS A 138 -28.28 5.10 -27.97
N ASP A 139 -29.07 4.95 -29.04
CA ASP A 139 -28.73 5.40 -30.37
C ASP A 139 -29.01 6.91 -30.56
N ASP A 140 -28.55 7.45 -31.70
CA ASP A 140 -28.67 8.86 -32.05
C ASP A 140 -30.14 9.30 -32.18
N GLU A 141 -31.01 8.42 -32.68
CA GLU A 141 -32.44 8.70 -32.83
C GLU A 141 -33.12 8.86 -31.47
N THR A 142 -32.86 7.95 -30.53
CA THR A 142 -33.37 8.04 -29.15
C THR A 142 -32.90 9.32 -28.48
N LEU A 143 -31.61 9.66 -28.61
CA LEU A 143 -31.06 10.89 -28.02
C LEU A 143 -31.73 12.13 -28.64
N ALA A 144 -31.90 12.16 -29.96
CA ALA A 144 -32.59 13.25 -30.65
C ALA A 144 -34.01 13.44 -30.09
N PHE A 145 -34.79 12.38 -29.95
CA PHE A 145 -36.14 12.47 -29.38
C PHE A 145 -36.14 12.97 -27.94
N VAL A 146 -35.18 12.57 -27.11
CA VAL A 146 -35.06 13.10 -25.73
C VAL A 146 -34.78 14.60 -25.74
N LEU A 147 -33.79 15.05 -26.51
CA LEU A 147 -33.43 16.46 -26.60
C LEU A 147 -34.58 17.30 -27.17
N HIS A 148 -35.24 16.83 -28.22
CA HIS A 148 -36.42 17.51 -28.78
C HIS A 148 -37.61 17.50 -27.82
N SER A 149 -37.81 16.46 -26.99
CA SER A 149 -38.84 16.46 -25.94
C SER A 149 -38.60 17.55 -24.89
N ILE A 150 -37.33 17.78 -24.53
CA ILE A 150 -36.93 18.87 -23.64
C ILE A 150 -37.21 20.22 -24.30
N LEU A 151 -36.75 20.42 -25.54
CA LEU A 151 -36.98 21.67 -26.29
C LEU A 151 -38.47 21.97 -26.47
N HIS A 152 -39.27 20.95 -26.75
CA HIS A 152 -40.73 21.08 -26.83
C HIS A 152 -41.34 21.49 -25.48
N SER A 153 -40.87 20.91 -24.37
CA SER A 153 -41.34 21.27 -23.03
C SER A 153 -40.99 22.72 -22.68
N ILE A 154 -39.83 23.22 -23.14
CA ILE A 154 -39.43 24.63 -23.03
C ILE A 154 -40.37 25.53 -23.85
N SER A 155 -40.73 25.11 -25.07
CA SER A 155 -41.61 25.91 -25.94
C SER A 155 -43.06 25.98 -25.46
N GLU A 156 -43.58 24.91 -24.88
CA GLU A 156 -44.96 24.85 -24.35
C GLU A 156 -45.11 25.68 -23.07
N ASN A 157 -44.08 25.68 -22.22
CA ASN A 157 -44.10 26.34 -20.92
C ASN A 157 -42.86 27.22 -20.73
N PRO A 158 -42.71 28.33 -21.47
CA PRO A 158 -41.54 29.20 -21.36
C PRO A 158 -41.49 29.88 -19.98
N ASN A 159 -40.28 30.24 -19.54
CA ASN A 159 -40.11 31.12 -18.39
C ASN A 159 -40.56 32.54 -18.75
N GLU A 160 -41.48 33.11 -17.96
CA GLU A 160 -42.09 34.42 -18.23
C GLU A 160 -41.14 35.60 -17.92
N GLU A 161 -40.15 35.39 -17.04
CA GLU A 161 -39.17 36.42 -16.66
C GLU A 161 -37.77 36.15 -17.24
N ILE A 162 -37.20 37.16 -17.90
CA ILE A 162 -35.81 37.14 -18.36
C ILE A 162 -34.91 37.54 -17.18
N ILE A 163 -34.26 36.56 -16.56
CA ILE A 163 -33.36 36.77 -15.43
C ILE A 163 -31.93 36.99 -15.91
N ARG A 164 -31.31 38.09 -15.47
CA ARG A 164 -29.90 38.37 -15.76
C ARG A 164 -28.99 37.56 -14.82
N LEU A 165 -28.15 36.69 -15.38
CA LEU A 165 -27.26 35.77 -14.64
C LEU A 165 -25.93 36.43 -14.25
N ASP A 166 -25.99 37.55 -13.53
CA ASP A 166 -24.83 38.37 -13.17
C ASP A 166 -24.17 38.01 -11.83
N THR A 167 -24.78 37.11 -11.04
CA THR A 167 -24.19 36.56 -9.82
C THR A 167 -24.22 35.04 -9.82
N ILE A 168 -23.33 34.42 -9.01
CA ILE A 168 -23.24 32.97 -8.85
C ILE A 168 -24.57 32.41 -8.32
N GLU A 169 -25.21 33.11 -7.39
CA GLU A 169 -26.47 32.71 -6.75
C GLU A 169 -27.61 32.72 -7.77
N LYS A 170 -27.72 33.77 -8.59
CA LYS A 170 -28.74 33.84 -9.65
C LYS A 170 -28.55 32.76 -10.70
N ARG A 171 -27.30 32.52 -11.13
CA ARG A 171 -26.96 31.42 -12.04
C ARG A 171 -27.36 30.06 -11.45
N ARG A 172 -26.98 29.77 -10.21
CA ARG A 172 -27.31 28.50 -9.54
C ARG A 172 -28.83 28.32 -9.36
N ALA A 173 -29.53 29.38 -8.97
CA ALA A 173 -30.99 29.36 -8.84
C ALA A 173 -31.65 29.02 -10.19
N TRP A 174 -31.22 29.68 -11.27
CA TRP A 174 -31.70 29.41 -12.62
C TRP A 174 -31.40 27.97 -13.07
N GLU A 175 -30.17 27.48 -12.85
CA GLU A 175 -29.77 26.11 -13.21
C GLU A 175 -30.63 25.06 -12.50
N ASN A 176 -30.90 25.26 -11.21
CA ASN A 176 -31.74 24.36 -10.42
C ASN A 176 -33.20 24.36 -10.91
N GLU A 177 -33.77 25.54 -11.16
CA GLU A 177 -35.13 25.68 -11.69
C GLU A 177 -35.24 25.03 -13.07
N PHE A 178 -34.30 25.32 -13.96
CA PHE A 178 -34.24 24.77 -15.31
C PHE A 178 -34.11 23.24 -15.30
N ALA A 179 -33.25 22.70 -14.43
CA ALA A 179 -33.09 21.26 -14.27
C ALA A 179 -34.37 20.59 -13.79
N GLN A 180 -34.99 21.13 -12.72
CA GLN A 180 -36.21 20.55 -12.15
C GLN A 180 -37.40 20.61 -13.12
N ARG A 181 -37.53 21.72 -13.85
CA ARG A 181 -38.69 21.96 -14.72
C ARG A 181 -38.60 21.22 -16.06
N TYR A 182 -37.44 21.22 -16.70
CA TYR A 182 -37.32 20.75 -18.09
C TYR A 182 -36.46 19.50 -18.26
N ILE A 183 -35.39 19.35 -17.48
CA ILE A 183 -34.39 18.28 -17.70
C ILE A 183 -34.76 17.01 -16.93
N ASN A 184 -34.86 17.11 -15.60
CA ASN A 184 -35.08 15.96 -14.70
C ASN A 184 -36.29 15.10 -15.12
N PRO A 185 -37.46 15.67 -15.52
CA PRO A 185 -38.60 14.86 -15.94
C PRO A 185 -38.36 14.02 -17.20
N LYS A 186 -37.34 14.37 -17.99
CA LYS A 186 -37.08 13.78 -19.32
C LYS A 186 -35.89 12.82 -19.34
N VAL A 187 -34.97 12.94 -18.37
CA VAL A 187 -33.71 12.17 -18.36
C VAL A 187 -33.71 10.93 -17.46
N VAL A 188 -34.72 10.77 -16.60
CA VAL A 188 -34.84 9.59 -15.72
C VAL A 188 -34.93 8.30 -16.52
N ASN A 189 -35.68 8.32 -17.63
CA ASN A 189 -35.77 7.21 -18.55
C ASN A 189 -35.79 7.72 -19.99
N ALA A 190 -34.60 7.86 -20.57
CA ALA A 190 -34.40 8.37 -21.93
C ALA A 190 -35.24 7.62 -22.97
N ARG A 191 -35.29 6.28 -22.89
CA ARG A 191 -36.06 5.45 -23.84
C ARG A 191 -37.56 5.71 -23.74
N ARG A 192 -38.09 5.78 -22.51
CA ARG A 192 -39.51 6.10 -22.29
C ARG A 192 -39.84 7.49 -22.83
N THR A 193 -39.03 8.49 -22.49
CA THR A 193 -39.17 9.86 -23.00
C THR A 193 -39.18 9.91 -24.53
N ALA A 194 -38.26 9.20 -25.18
CA ALA A 194 -38.18 9.14 -26.63
C ALA A 194 -39.44 8.52 -27.24
N THR A 195 -39.89 7.38 -26.72
CA THR A 195 -41.12 6.71 -27.17
C THR A 195 -42.35 7.60 -26.99
N ASP A 196 -42.50 8.24 -25.82
CA ASP A 196 -43.65 9.11 -25.53
C ASP A 196 -43.68 10.32 -26.46
N PHE A 197 -42.51 10.93 -26.70
CA PHE A 197 -42.39 12.06 -27.60
C PHE A 197 -42.61 11.67 -29.07
N GLN A 198 -42.12 10.50 -29.50
CA GLN A 198 -42.38 9.96 -30.84
C GLN A 198 -43.88 9.74 -31.08
N LYS A 199 -44.60 9.15 -30.12
CA LYS A 199 -46.07 8.99 -30.19
C LYS A 199 -46.78 10.34 -30.28
N MET A 200 -46.29 11.34 -29.56
CA MET A 200 -46.87 12.69 -29.55
C MET A 200 -46.73 13.40 -30.91
N ILE A 201 -45.60 13.24 -31.60
CA ILE A 201 -45.33 13.92 -32.88
C ILE A 201 -46.23 13.44 -34.04
N LYS A 202 -47.02 12.36 -33.86
CA LYS A 202 -47.97 11.80 -34.84
C LYS A 202 -47.37 11.73 -36.25
N ASP A 203 -46.53 10.73 -36.49
CA ASP A 203 -46.10 10.47 -37.86
C ASP A 203 -47.31 10.04 -38.70
N SER A 204 -47.59 10.79 -39.76
CA SER A 204 -48.68 10.48 -40.69
C SER A 204 -48.34 9.28 -41.58
N GLN A 205 -47.07 8.85 -41.59
CA GLN A 205 -46.59 7.69 -42.33
C GLN A 205 -46.56 6.45 -41.44
N ARG A 206 -47.39 5.46 -41.75
CA ARG A 206 -47.32 4.13 -41.13
C ARG A 206 -46.06 3.42 -41.65
N THR A 207 -45.07 3.23 -40.79
CA THR A 207 -43.88 2.43 -41.09
C THR A 207 -43.99 1.04 -40.45
N LEU A 208 -43.38 0.03 -41.06
CA LEU A 208 -43.30 -1.32 -40.47
C LEU A 208 -42.67 -1.29 -39.07
N GLU A 209 -41.69 -0.41 -38.86
CA GLU A 209 -41.06 -0.25 -37.55
C GLU A 209 -42.02 0.30 -36.50
N SER A 210 -42.86 1.28 -36.86
CA SER A 210 -43.88 1.81 -35.95
C SER A 210 -44.97 0.80 -35.59
N GLU A 211 -45.26 -0.14 -36.50
CA GLU A 211 -46.19 -1.25 -36.27
C GLU A 211 -45.57 -2.33 -35.35
N ILE A 212 -44.31 -2.70 -35.60
CA ILE A 212 -43.56 -3.67 -34.78
C ILE A 212 -43.33 -3.13 -33.36
N ASN A 213 -42.92 -1.86 -33.24
CA ASN A 213 -42.62 -1.25 -31.95
C ASN A 213 -43.87 -0.77 -31.22
N GLU A 214 -45.07 -0.95 -31.79
CA GLU A 214 -46.36 -0.56 -31.18
C GLU A 214 -46.44 0.95 -30.85
N THR A 215 -45.83 1.78 -31.71
CA THR A 215 -45.88 3.24 -31.58
C THR A 215 -47.00 3.87 -32.43
N LEU A 216 -47.68 3.07 -33.26
CA LEU A 216 -48.91 3.44 -33.96
C LEU A 216 -50.15 3.37 -33.05
N ASP A 217 -51.16 4.18 -33.37
CA ASP A 217 -52.50 4.06 -32.80
C ASP A 217 -53.21 2.84 -33.44
N ILE A 218 -53.30 1.75 -32.68
CA ILE A 218 -53.76 0.44 -33.14
C ILE A 218 -55.06 0.09 -32.40
N ASP A 219 -56.12 -0.23 -33.16
CA ASP A 219 -57.42 -0.59 -32.59
C ASP A 219 -57.41 -1.96 -31.85
N GLU A 220 -58.39 -2.17 -30.96
CA GLU A 220 -58.49 -3.39 -30.16
C GLU A 220 -58.61 -4.66 -31.02
N ARG A 221 -59.19 -4.57 -32.22
CA ARG A 221 -59.35 -5.72 -33.13
C ARG A 221 -58.01 -6.16 -33.68
N TYR A 222 -57.19 -5.23 -34.15
CA TYR A 222 -55.85 -5.53 -34.64
C TYR A 222 -54.98 -6.13 -33.51
N GLN A 223 -55.05 -5.58 -32.29
CA GLN A 223 -54.36 -6.17 -31.14
C GLN A 223 -54.84 -7.62 -30.88
N LEU A 224 -56.15 -7.85 -31.09
CA LEU A 224 -56.76 -9.16 -30.93
C LEU A 224 -56.39 -10.18 -32.02
N ASP A 225 -56.22 -9.72 -33.25
CA ASP A 225 -56.00 -10.60 -34.41
C ASP A 225 -54.51 -10.91 -34.62
N PHE A 226 -53.61 -9.93 -34.39
CA PHE A 226 -52.19 -10.04 -34.76
C PHE A 226 -51.23 -10.14 -33.58
N ARG A 227 -51.68 -9.84 -32.35
CA ARG A 227 -50.86 -9.93 -31.12
C ARG A 227 -49.46 -9.27 -31.28
N PRO A 228 -49.39 -7.99 -31.69
CA PRO A 228 -48.11 -7.32 -32.01
C PRO A 228 -47.08 -7.37 -30.87
N ARG A 229 -47.55 -7.44 -29.61
CA ARG A 229 -46.69 -7.56 -28.41
C ARG A 229 -45.72 -8.73 -28.44
N ILE A 230 -46.04 -9.81 -29.16
CA ILE A 230 -45.17 -10.99 -29.32
C ILE A 230 -43.97 -10.65 -30.23
N TRP A 231 -44.17 -9.77 -31.20
CA TRP A 231 -43.23 -9.46 -32.27
C TRP A 231 -42.41 -8.19 -32.00
N ARG A 232 -42.77 -7.43 -30.95
CA ARG A 232 -42.11 -6.17 -30.62
C ARG A 232 -40.62 -6.35 -30.32
N ARG A 233 -39.82 -5.34 -30.69
CA ARG A 233 -38.41 -5.28 -30.27
C ARG A 233 -38.36 -5.09 -28.75
N ILE A 234 -37.53 -5.89 -28.10
CA ILE A 234 -37.33 -5.81 -26.65
C ILE A 234 -35.94 -5.29 -26.30
N GLY A 235 -35.85 -4.57 -25.19
CA GLY A 235 -34.59 -4.07 -24.66
C GLY A 235 -33.62 -5.21 -24.37
N LYS A 236 -32.36 -5.03 -24.79
CA LYS A 236 -31.25 -5.92 -24.47
C LYS A 236 -30.55 -5.39 -23.23
N THR A 237 -30.34 -6.25 -22.25
CA THR A 237 -29.65 -5.92 -21.01
C THR A 237 -28.15 -6.01 -21.22
N SER A 238 -27.41 -5.01 -20.78
CA SER A 238 -25.95 -5.01 -20.71
C SER A 238 -25.47 -4.38 -19.40
N PHE A 239 -24.17 -4.46 -19.12
CA PHE A 239 -23.58 -3.76 -17.97
C PHE A 239 -23.73 -2.24 -18.15
N GLU A 240 -23.47 -1.76 -19.36
CA GLU A 240 -23.57 -0.37 -19.77
C GLU A 240 -25.00 0.15 -19.59
N ASN A 241 -25.99 -0.66 -19.95
CA ASN A 241 -27.40 -0.30 -19.78
C ASN A 241 -27.80 -0.16 -18.30
N LEU A 242 -27.35 -1.08 -17.45
CA LEU A 242 -27.59 -1.00 -16.01
C LEU A 242 -26.92 0.24 -15.40
N HIS A 243 -25.67 0.51 -15.79
CA HIS A 243 -24.94 1.69 -15.32
C HIS A 243 -25.65 2.98 -15.76
N ALA A 244 -26.05 3.08 -17.03
CA ALA A 244 -26.84 4.20 -17.57
C ALA A 244 -28.16 4.39 -16.80
N PHE A 245 -28.87 3.31 -16.52
CA PHE A 245 -30.11 3.34 -15.73
C PHE A 245 -29.87 3.89 -14.31
N CYS A 246 -28.77 3.48 -13.65
CA CYS A 246 -28.41 3.96 -12.32
C CYS A 246 -28.02 5.44 -12.32
N VAL A 247 -27.29 5.92 -13.34
CA VAL A 247 -26.92 7.34 -13.49
C VAL A 247 -28.15 8.23 -13.66
N GLY A 248 -29.19 7.74 -14.34
CA GLY A 248 -30.48 8.44 -14.49
C GLY A 248 -31.42 8.35 -13.28
N TYR A 249 -31.10 7.53 -12.27
CA TYR A 249 -31.98 7.27 -11.14
C TYR A 249 -31.95 8.42 -10.11
N PRO A 250 -33.11 9.01 -9.74
CA PRO A 250 -33.15 10.08 -8.75
C PRO A 250 -32.59 9.63 -7.39
N ASN A 251 -31.76 10.45 -6.74
CA ASN A 251 -31.21 10.16 -5.41
C ASN A 251 -30.48 8.79 -5.32
N PHE A 252 -29.93 8.30 -6.44
CA PHE A 252 -29.29 6.99 -6.53
C PHE A 252 -28.22 6.76 -5.46
N THR A 253 -27.34 7.73 -5.24
CA THR A 253 -26.24 7.65 -4.27
C THR A 253 -26.72 7.48 -2.84
N THR A 254 -27.90 8.01 -2.49
CA THR A 254 -28.46 7.90 -1.15
C THR A 254 -29.33 6.65 -0.97
N GLU A 255 -30.03 6.20 -2.02
CA GLU A 255 -30.89 5.02 -1.95
C GLU A 255 -30.11 3.71 -2.14
N PHE A 256 -29.09 3.72 -2.99
CA PHE A 256 -28.24 2.57 -3.33
C PHE A 256 -26.75 2.92 -3.15
N PRO A 257 -26.31 3.28 -1.92
CA PRO A 257 -24.97 3.76 -1.67
C PRO A 257 -23.89 2.71 -2.01
N PHE A 258 -24.18 1.41 -1.82
CA PHE A 258 -23.22 0.37 -2.16
C PHE A 258 -23.10 0.20 -3.68
N LEU A 259 -24.22 0.20 -4.41
CA LEU A 259 -24.19 0.08 -5.87
C LEU A 259 -23.49 1.29 -6.51
N SER A 260 -23.70 2.49 -5.97
CA SER A 260 -22.96 3.69 -6.37
C SER A 260 -21.46 3.55 -6.15
N LEU A 261 -21.04 3.10 -4.96
CA LEU A 261 -19.64 2.88 -4.64
C LEU A 261 -19.01 1.79 -5.53
N PHE A 262 -19.77 0.75 -5.86
CA PHE A 262 -19.32 -0.31 -6.76
C PHE A 262 -18.96 0.25 -8.14
N PHE A 263 -19.80 1.08 -8.75
CA PHE A 263 -19.51 1.66 -10.07
C PHE A 263 -18.29 2.61 -10.06
N GLU A 264 -18.02 3.27 -8.93
CA GLU A 264 -16.81 4.10 -8.76
C GLU A 264 -15.52 3.27 -8.72
N TYR A 265 -15.57 2.08 -8.10
CA TYR A 265 -14.40 1.20 -7.92
C TYR A 265 -14.33 0.03 -8.92
N GLN A 266 -15.27 -0.07 -9.87
CA GLN A 266 -15.46 -1.27 -10.69
C GLN A 266 -14.24 -1.67 -11.50
N GLU A 267 -13.57 -0.72 -12.16
CA GLU A 267 -12.39 -0.99 -12.99
C GLU A 267 -11.23 -1.46 -12.13
N GLN A 268 -11.04 -0.84 -10.98
CA GLN A 268 -9.98 -1.15 -10.05
C GLN A 268 -10.22 -2.53 -9.41
N LEU A 269 -11.46 -2.88 -9.03
CA LEU A 269 -11.78 -4.17 -8.40
C LEU A 269 -11.37 -5.37 -9.26
N ILE A 270 -11.34 -5.24 -10.59
CA ILE A 270 -10.85 -6.28 -11.51
C ILE A 270 -9.37 -6.60 -11.24
N LEU A 271 -8.59 -5.61 -10.81
CA LEU A 271 -7.15 -5.74 -10.56
C LEU A 271 -6.85 -6.47 -9.25
N VAL A 272 -7.78 -6.46 -8.28
CA VAL A 272 -7.55 -7.04 -6.94
C VAL A 272 -7.27 -8.54 -7.00
N LYS A 273 -7.88 -9.26 -7.96
CA LYS A 273 -7.68 -10.71 -8.14
C LYS A 273 -6.21 -11.09 -8.39
N ASN A 274 -5.42 -10.17 -8.94
CA ASN A 274 -4.00 -10.37 -9.24
C ASN A 274 -3.12 -10.44 -7.99
N LEU A 275 -3.62 -10.03 -6.82
CA LEU A 275 -2.87 -10.13 -5.56
C LEU A 275 -2.57 -11.59 -5.17
N VAL A 276 -3.48 -12.51 -5.48
CA VAL A 276 -3.34 -13.92 -5.08
C VAL A 276 -2.14 -14.59 -5.77
N PRO A 277 -1.98 -14.55 -7.11
CA PRO A 277 -0.79 -15.09 -7.77
C PRO A 277 0.51 -14.41 -7.33
N ILE A 278 0.49 -13.08 -7.15
CA ILE A 278 1.67 -12.30 -6.73
C ILE A 278 2.19 -12.77 -5.37
N VAL A 279 1.30 -12.89 -4.39
CA VAL A 279 1.63 -13.34 -3.03
C VAL A 279 2.01 -14.82 -3.02
N LYS A 280 1.33 -15.66 -3.81
CA LYS A 280 1.64 -17.09 -3.89
C LYS A 280 3.07 -17.31 -4.39
N PHE A 281 3.45 -16.67 -5.50
CA PHE A 281 4.77 -16.87 -6.08
C PHE A 281 5.88 -16.25 -5.22
N SER A 282 5.67 -15.07 -4.64
CA SER A 282 6.65 -14.45 -3.72
C SER A 282 6.92 -15.32 -2.48
N ARG A 283 5.90 -16.02 -1.95
CA ARG A 283 6.07 -17.01 -0.88
C ARG A 283 6.85 -18.23 -1.31
N ILE A 284 6.61 -18.73 -2.53
CA ILE A 284 7.37 -19.85 -3.08
C ILE A 284 8.85 -19.46 -3.17
N LEU A 285 9.16 -18.31 -3.78
CA LEU A 285 10.52 -17.77 -3.84
C LEU A 285 11.14 -17.65 -2.45
N SER A 286 10.39 -17.09 -1.49
CA SER A 286 10.85 -16.95 -0.11
C SER A 286 11.18 -18.32 0.51
N SER A 287 10.29 -19.31 0.38
CA SER A 287 10.52 -20.64 0.94
C SER A 287 11.77 -21.34 0.40
N MET A 288 12.13 -21.06 -0.86
CA MET A 288 13.25 -21.71 -1.55
C MET A 288 14.57 -20.96 -1.40
N LEU A 289 14.54 -19.62 -1.31
CA LEU A 289 15.71 -18.76 -1.47
C LEU A 289 16.06 -17.92 -0.24
N CYS A 290 15.15 -17.74 0.72
CA CYS A 290 15.40 -16.96 1.94
C CYS A 290 16.64 -17.46 2.67
N TYR A 291 17.50 -16.52 3.10
CA TYR A 291 18.78 -16.77 3.77
C TYR A 291 19.81 -17.58 2.97
N ARG A 292 19.52 -17.99 1.73
CA ARG A 292 20.41 -18.79 0.86
C ARG A 292 20.92 -18.02 -0.35
N LEU A 293 20.17 -17.02 -0.81
CA LEU A 293 20.53 -16.20 -1.96
C LEU A 293 21.18 -14.89 -1.49
N LYS A 294 22.43 -14.62 -1.92
CA LYS A 294 23.05 -13.31 -1.72
C LYS A 294 22.37 -12.26 -2.59
N ARG A 295 22.31 -11.01 -2.12
CA ARG A 295 21.76 -9.88 -2.88
C ARG A 295 22.48 -9.64 -4.20
N SER A 296 23.80 -9.84 -4.24
CA SER A 296 24.61 -9.76 -5.47
C SER A 296 24.19 -10.80 -6.51
N ASP A 297 23.90 -12.01 -6.06
CA ASP A 297 23.58 -13.14 -6.93
C ASP A 297 22.13 -13.02 -7.44
N ALA A 298 21.23 -12.54 -6.59
CA ALA A 298 19.86 -12.20 -6.96
C ALA A 298 19.78 -11.22 -8.13
N ARG A 299 20.70 -10.25 -8.22
CA ARG A 299 20.76 -9.31 -9.35
C ARG A 299 21.08 -9.97 -10.69
N ASN A 300 21.75 -11.13 -10.67
CA ASN A 300 22.17 -11.88 -11.86
C ASN A 300 21.31 -13.13 -12.13
N LEU A 301 20.46 -13.52 -11.18
CA LEU A 301 19.60 -14.69 -11.27
C LEU A 301 18.34 -14.36 -12.07
N THR A 302 18.19 -14.98 -13.24
CA THR A 302 16.96 -14.91 -14.04
C THR A 302 15.96 -15.97 -13.58
N PHE A 303 14.65 -15.71 -13.71
CA PHE A 303 13.62 -16.71 -13.46
C PHE A 303 13.81 -17.99 -14.30
N GLU A 304 14.24 -17.89 -15.56
CA GLU A 304 14.50 -19.08 -16.39
C GLU A 304 15.54 -20.02 -15.76
N ARG A 305 16.68 -19.47 -15.31
CA ARG A 305 17.72 -20.24 -14.60
C ARG A 305 17.20 -20.81 -13.28
N PHE A 306 16.43 -20.02 -12.52
CA PHE A 306 15.83 -20.49 -11.27
C PHE A 306 14.90 -21.68 -11.50
N LEU A 307 14.02 -21.61 -12.50
CA LEU A 307 13.07 -22.68 -12.82
C LEU A 307 13.76 -23.96 -13.29
N LYS A 308 14.82 -23.86 -14.09
CA LYS A 308 15.59 -25.01 -14.59
C LYS A 308 16.36 -25.78 -13.50
N ASN A 309 16.73 -25.10 -12.41
CA ASN A 309 17.57 -25.68 -11.36
C ASN A 309 16.78 -26.47 -10.30
N ASN A 310 15.44 -26.54 -10.37
CA ASN A 310 14.59 -27.17 -9.36
C ASN A 310 13.85 -28.40 -9.90
N GLU A 311 13.86 -29.50 -9.14
CA GLU A 311 13.47 -30.85 -9.59
C GLU A 311 11.94 -31.10 -9.69
N SER A 312 11.09 -30.14 -9.28
CA SER A 312 9.63 -30.22 -9.44
C SER A 312 9.08 -29.05 -10.28
N PRO A 313 9.29 -29.07 -11.60
CA PRO A 313 9.05 -27.92 -12.46
C PRO A 313 7.56 -27.56 -12.62
N GLU A 314 6.67 -28.52 -12.77
CA GLU A 314 5.30 -28.26 -13.30
C GLU A 314 4.49 -27.26 -12.45
N ASP A 315 4.36 -27.50 -11.13
CA ASP A 315 3.67 -26.57 -10.22
C ASP A 315 4.36 -25.20 -10.11
N LEU A 316 5.68 -25.17 -10.27
CA LEU A 316 6.49 -23.97 -10.17
C LEU A 316 6.40 -23.10 -11.44
N TYR A 317 6.38 -23.73 -12.63
CA TYR A 317 6.11 -23.07 -13.90
C TYR A 317 4.69 -22.51 -13.92
N GLU A 318 3.69 -23.28 -13.51
CA GLU A 318 2.31 -22.80 -13.43
C GLU A 318 2.19 -21.60 -12.47
N ALA A 319 2.85 -21.65 -11.30
CA ALA A 319 2.86 -20.53 -10.37
C ALA A 319 3.55 -19.28 -10.94
N PHE A 320 4.61 -19.46 -11.74
CA PHE A 320 5.32 -18.37 -12.39
C PHE A 320 4.54 -17.74 -13.55
N GLU A 321 3.85 -18.55 -14.36
CA GLU A 321 2.98 -18.07 -15.43
C GLU A 321 1.84 -17.20 -14.87
N ASN A 322 1.12 -17.73 -13.88
CA ASN A 322 0.08 -16.98 -13.16
C ASN A 322 0.62 -15.68 -12.54
N PHE A 323 1.83 -15.71 -11.98
CA PHE A 323 2.50 -14.51 -11.46
C PHE A 323 2.77 -13.49 -12.57
N THR A 324 3.24 -13.95 -13.72
CA THR A 324 3.61 -13.08 -14.85
C THR A 324 2.40 -12.37 -15.42
N GLU A 325 1.29 -13.08 -15.62
CA GLU A 325 0.02 -12.50 -16.06
C GLU A 325 -0.50 -11.47 -15.05
N ALA A 326 -0.52 -11.84 -13.77
CA ALA A 326 -0.97 -10.97 -12.69
C ALA A 326 -0.11 -9.70 -12.58
N TRP A 327 1.22 -9.85 -12.59
CA TRP A 327 2.17 -8.73 -12.49
C TRP A 327 2.04 -7.79 -13.68
N ASN A 328 1.99 -8.32 -14.91
CA ASN A 328 1.84 -7.50 -16.11
C ASN A 328 0.51 -6.73 -16.14
N SER A 329 -0.54 -7.28 -15.53
CA SER A 329 -1.83 -6.60 -15.42
C SER A 329 -1.82 -5.43 -14.43
N VAL A 330 -0.97 -5.46 -13.39
CA VAL A 330 -0.96 -4.43 -12.33
C VAL A 330 0.25 -3.51 -12.37
N ARG A 331 1.30 -3.81 -13.14
CA ARG A 331 2.59 -3.10 -13.11
C ARG A 331 2.48 -1.59 -13.38
N GLU A 332 1.52 -1.17 -14.20
CA GLU A 332 1.29 0.25 -14.54
C GLU A 332 0.52 0.99 -13.42
N HIS A 333 -0.12 0.25 -12.53
CA HIS A 333 -0.93 0.72 -11.42
C HIS A 333 -0.29 0.42 -10.06
N VAL A 334 1.02 0.15 -10.00
CA VAL A 334 1.72 -0.31 -8.77
C VAL A 334 1.54 0.64 -7.61
N VAL A 335 1.52 1.96 -7.83
CA VAL A 335 1.30 2.94 -6.74
C VAL A 335 -0.11 2.83 -6.13
N GLN A 336 -1.12 2.55 -6.96
CA GLN A 336 -2.50 2.31 -6.50
C GLN A 336 -2.61 0.94 -5.82
N PHE A 337 -1.87 -0.05 -6.31
CA PHE A 337 -1.76 -1.37 -5.69
C PHE A 337 -1.04 -1.30 -4.32
N GLU A 338 0.02 -0.49 -4.21
CA GLU A 338 0.75 -0.18 -2.97
C GLU A 338 -0.11 0.59 -1.96
N SER A 339 -1.09 1.36 -2.44
CA SER A 339 -2.09 2.04 -1.59
C SER A 339 -3.20 1.09 -1.08
N ASN A 340 -3.18 -0.18 -1.51
CA ASN A 340 -4.15 -1.25 -1.24
C ASN A 340 -5.61 -0.87 -1.48
N LEU A 341 -5.92 -0.95 -2.76
CA LEU A 341 -7.24 -0.83 -3.34
C LEU A 341 -8.35 -1.63 -2.65
N GLN A 342 -8.12 -2.89 -2.26
CA GLN A 342 -9.15 -3.67 -1.54
C GLN A 342 -9.47 -2.99 -0.22
N ASN A 343 -8.44 -2.65 0.56
CA ASN A 343 -8.67 -2.02 1.85
C ASN A 343 -9.35 -0.66 1.72
N GLU A 344 -8.99 0.13 0.71
CA GLU A 344 -9.65 1.39 0.42
C GLU A 344 -11.14 1.18 0.13
N PHE A 345 -11.47 0.26 -0.79
CA PHE A 345 -12.86 -0.08 -1.09
C PHE A 345 -13.61 -0.57 0.16
N LEU A 346 -13.04 -1.47 0.94
CA LEU A 346 -13.65 -1.98 2.17
C LEU A 346 -13.84 -0.87 3.22
N GLN A 347 -12.92 0.10 3.31
CA GLN A 347 -13.05 1.25 4.19
C GLN A 347 -14.18 2.19 3.74
N GLN A 348 -14.33 2.42 2.44
CA GLN A 348 -15.46 3.19 1.90
C GLN A 348 -16.80 2.48 2.18
N VAL A 349 -16.85 1.15 2.05
CA VAL A 349 -18.04 0.36 2.42
C VAL A 349 -18.38 0.53 3.90
N LEU A 350 -17.38 0.50 4.79
CA LEU A 350 -17.58 0.70 6.22
C LEU A 350 -17.99 2.15 6.59
N ALA A 351 -17.76 3.12 5.70
CA ALA A 351 -18.16 4.51 5.86
C ALA A 351 -19.61 4.79 5.42
N ILE A 352 -20.27 3.85 4.73
CA ILE A 352 -21.69 3.96 4.38
C ILE A 352 -22.53 4.01 5.66
N GLU A 353 -23.50 4.93 5.71
CA GLU A 353 -24.36 5.10 6.88
C GLU A 353 -25.10 3.79 7.23
N PRO A 354 -25.19 3.44 8.53
CA PRO A 354 -25.94 2.28 8.96
C PRO A 354 -27.40 2.33 8.53
N GLY A 355 -27.87 1.30 7.84
CA GLY A 355 -29.27 1.19 7.39
C GLY A 355 -29.43 0.62 5.99
N CYS A 356 -28.36 0.53 5.20
CA CYS A 356 -28.37 -0.11 3.88
C CYS A 356 -28.78 -1.61 4.02
N PRO A 357 -29.94 -2.02 3.45
CA PRO A 357 -30.42 -3.40 3.57
C PRO A 357 -29.44 -4.44 3.01
N SER A 358 -28.74 -4.09 1.93
CA SER A 358 -27.78 -4.92 1.23
C SER A 358 -26.53 -5.24 2.07
N LEU A 359 -26.21 -4.40 3.07
CA LEU A 359 -25.04 -4.55 3.95
C LEU A 359 -25.37 -5.12 5.33
N ARG A 360 -26.64 -5.46 5.61
CA ARG A 360 -27.07 -5.97 6.93
C ARG A 360 -26.31 -7.19 7.42
N PHE A 361 -25.79 -8.04 6.52
CA PHE A 361 -24.98 -9.20 6.91
C PHE A 361 -23.61 -8.83 7.49
N LEU A 362 -23.17 -7.57 7.34
CA LEU A 362 -21.98 -7.02 7.99
C LEU A 362 -22.28 -6.38 9.34
N GLU A 363 -23.55 -6.19 9.70
CA GLU A 363 -23.93 -5.69 11.02
C GLU A 363 -23.63 -6.78 12.06
N GLY A 364 -22.82 -6.43 13.06
CA GLY A 364 -22.25 -7.42 13.97
C GLY A 364 -23.31 -8.18 14.78
N GLN A 365 -23.51 -9.46 14.46
CA GLN A 365 -23.92 -10.48 15.43
C GLN A 365 -23.18 -11.82 15.19
N PHE A 366 -22.40 -12.20 16.21
CA PHE A 366 -21.78 -13.51 16.48
C PHE A 366 -20.55 -13.96 15.67
N ILE A 367 -19.37 -13.67 16.23
CA ILE A 367 -18.23 -14.61 16.16
C ILE A 367 -17.63 -14.75 17.58
N ASN A 368 -17.73 -15.97 18.13
CA ASN A 368 -17.03 -16.49 19.33
C ASN A 368 -17.47 -16.09 20.76
N ASN A 369 -18.76 -16.02 21.11
CA ASN A 369 -19.24 -15.98 22.52
C ASN A 369 -18.62 -14.91 23.46
N VAL A 370 -17.79 -14.00 22.96
CA VAL A 370 -17.17 -12.91 23.69
C VAL A 370 -17.80 -11.63 23.15
N ARG A 371 -18.68 -11.03 23.95
CA ARG A 371 -19.23 -9.71 23.67
C ARG A 371 -18.08 -8.71 23.63
N ARG A 372 -17.58 -8.37 22.44
CA ARG A 372 -17.04 -7.02 22.25
C ARG A 372 -18.23 -6.08 22.26
N HIS A 373 -18.18 -5.05 23.11
CA HIS A 373 -19.09 -3.92 23.07
C HIS A 373 -18.86 -3.16 21.76
N VAL A 374 -19.37 -3.69 20.64
CA VAL A 374 -19.47 -2.95 19.39
C VAL A 374 -20.76 -2.13 19.48
N PRO A 375 -20.77 -0.84 19.09
CA PRO A 375 -22.00 -0.06 19.00
C PRO A 375 -23.03 -0.81 18.15
N GLN A 376 -24.28 -0.88 18.62
CA GLN A 376 -25.37 -1.44 17.82
C GLN A 376 -25.43 -0.67 16.48
N HIS A 377 -25.54 -1.40 15.37
CA HIS A 377 -25.65 -0.89 14.00
C HIS A 377 -24.35 -0.38 13.35
N GLN A 378 -23.18 -0.94 13.68
CA GLN A 378 -21.96 -0.67 12.89
C GLN A 378 -21.59 -1.87 12.02
N TYR A 379 -21.25 -1.62 10.74
CA TYR A 379 -20.68 -2.63 9.86
C TYR A 379 -19.30 -3.07 10.36
N TYR A 380 -19.01 -4.37 10.27
CA TYR A 380 -17.75 -4.94 10.72
C TYR A 380 -17.16 -5.91 9.70
N ILE A 381 -15.87 -5.76 9.44
CA ILE A 381 -15.06 -6.64 8.59
C ILE A 381 -13.83 -7.05 9.39
N GLU A 382 -13.54 -8.34 9.43
CA GLU A 382 -12.38 -8.87 10.14
C GLU A 382 -11.07 -8.48 9.45
N SER A 383 -9.99 -8.39 10.23
CA SER A 383 -8.65 -8.10 9.70
C SER A 383 -7.77 -9.34 9.71
N LEU A 384 -6.95 -9.51 8.68
CA LEU A 384 -6.04 -10.64 8.52
C LEU A 384 -4.68 -10.17 8.00
N ALA A 385 -3.60 -10.75 8.50
CA ALA A 385 -2.26 -10.49 7.97
C ALA A 385 -2.14 -11.03 6.54
N LEU A 386 -1.47 -10.30 5.64
CA LEU A 386 -1.34 -10.73 4.24
C LEU A 386 -0.77 -12.15 4.15
N SER A 387 0.17 -12.52 5.01
CA SER A 387 0.79 -13.84 5.15
C SER A 387 -0.18 -15.01 5.38
N GLU A 388 -1.37 -14.76 5.93
CA GLU A 388 -2.38 -15.77 6.29
C GLU A 388 -3.55 -15.83 5.30
N VAL A 389 -3.57 -14.92 4.34
CA VAL A 389 -4.66 -14.76 3.36
C VAL A 389 -4.77 -15.97 2.43
N ARG A 390 -6.01 -16.42 2.22
CA ARG A 390 -6.39 -17.39 1.17
C ARG A 390 -7.10 -16.67 0.03
N PRO A 391 -7.17 -17.26 -1.18
CA PRO A 391 -7.82 -16.62 -2.33
C PRO A 391 -9.25 -16.13 -2.06
N LYS A 392 -10.03 -16.92 -1.31
CA LYS A 392 -11.41 -16.57 -0.93
C LYS A 392 -11.56 -15.32 -0.05
N ASN A 393 -10.48 -14.90 0.62
CA ASN A 393 -10.46 -13.76 1.54
C ASN A 393 -10.14 -12.44 0.82
N ILE A 394 -9.71 -12.52 -0.45
CA ILE A 394 -9.46 -11.37 -1.33
C ILE A 394 -10.66 -11.22 -2.27
N ILE A 395 -10.96 -9.98 -2.65
CA ILE A 395 -11.99 -9.69 -3.65
C ILE A 395 -11.53 -10.23 -5.00
N ASN A 396 -12.25 -11.23 -5.51
CA ASN A 396 -12.07 -11.74 -6.86
C ASN A 396 -13.30 -11.35 -7.68
N TYR A 397 -13.23 -10.18 -8.32
CA TYR A 397 -14.33 -9.62 -9.07
C TYR A 397 -14.20 -9.91 -10.57
N GLU A 398 -15.24 -10.49 -11.13
CA GLU A 398 -15.51 -10.58 -12.56
C GLU A 398 -17.00 -10.31 -12.78
N TRP A 399 -17.34 -9.58 -13.85
CA TRP A 399 -18.73 -9.23 -14.12
C TRP A 399 -19.58 -10.49 -14.36
N ASN A 400 -20.66 -10.62 -13.58
CA ASN A 400 -21.60 -11.73 -13.72
C ASN A 400 -22.87 -11.26 -14.44
N SER A 401 -22.98 -11.59 -15.73
CA SER A 401 -24.14 -11.23 -16.56
C SER A 401 -25.47 -11.80 -16.06
N LYS A 402 -25.47 -12.80 -15.17
CA LYS A 402 -26.70 -13.32 -14.55
C LYS A 402 -27.39 -12.28 -13.67
N LEU A 403 -26.68 -11.27 -13.15
CA LEU A 403 -27.29 -10.16 -12.40
C LEU A 403 -28.31 -9.40 -13.24
N LEU A 404 -28.12 -9.36 -14.56
CA LEU A 404 -29.05 -8.72 -15.49
C LEU A 404 -30.38 -9.47 -15.62
N SER A 405 -30.49 -10.69 -15.08
CA SER A 405 -31.77 -11.41 -15.00
C SER A 405 -32.75 -10.76 -14.02
N TYR A 406 -32.27 -9.94 -13.08
CA TYR A 406 -33.07 -9.08 -12.21
C TYR A 406 -33.53 -7.81 -12.95
N SER A 407 -34.02 -7.99 -14.18
CA SER A 407 -34.57 -6.94 -15.00
C SER A 407 -35.89 -7.38 -15.63
N GLN A 408 -36.76 -6.41 -15.83
CA GLN A 408 -38.06 -6.59 -16.44
C GLN A 408 -38.21 -5.60 -17.60
N ARG A 409 -39.01 -5.98 -18.59
CA ARG A 409 -39.34 -5.13 -19.75
C ARG A 409 -40.72 -4.57 -19.55
N SER A 410 -40.93 -3.29 -19.90
CA SER A 410 -42.24 -2.68 -19.75
C SER A 410 -43.30 -3.43 -20.57
N LEU A 411 -44.45 -3.69 -19.95
CA LEU A 411 -45.61 -4.32 -20.59
C LEU A 411 -46.54 -3.29 -21.25
N GLU A 412 -46.24 -2.00 -21.09
CA GLU A 412 -46.97 -0.91 -21.72
C GLU A 412 -46.79 -0.95 -23.24
N LEU A 413 -47.86 -0.62 -23.98
CA LEU A 413 -47.85 -0.56 -25.44
C LEU A 413 -46.85 0.49 -25.91
N GLY A 414 -45.98 0.13 -26.85
CA GLY A 414 -44.95 1.03 -27.36
C GLY A 414 -43.64 1.01 -26.57
N HIS A 415 -43.63 0.45 -25.35
CA HIS A 415 -42.49 0.55 -24.42
C HIS A 415 -41.69 -0.75 -24.32
N GLY A 416 -41.75 -1.64 -25.31
CA GLY A 416 -41.05 -2.94 -25.26
C GLY A 416 -39.53 -2.86 -25.07
N GLN A 417 -38.93 -1.73 -25.46
CA GLN A 417 -37.50 -1.46 -25.31
C GLN A 417 -37.10 -0.87 -23.94
N GLU A 418 -38.08 -0.50 -23.12
CA GLU A 418 -37.86 0.03 -21.77
C GLU A 418 -37.50 -1.11 -20.81
N LEU A 419 -36.38 -0.94 -20.10
CA LEU A 419 -35.89 -1.85 -19.08
C LEU A 419 -36.07 -1.24 -17.69
N GLN A 420 -36.48 -2.08 -16.75
CA GLN A 420 -36.56 -1.76 -15.33
C GLN A 420 -35.71 -2.78 -14.57
N TYR A 421 -34.91 -2.31 -13.63
CA TYR A 421 -34.01 -3.15 -12.85
C TYR A 421 -34.48 -3.26 -11.40
N GLU A 422 -34.42 -4.47 -10.83
CA GLU A 422 -34.63 -4.69 -9.41
C GLU A 422 -33.34 -4.34 -8.65
N LEU A 423 -33.03 -3.03 -8.58
CA LEU A 423 -31.81 -2.50 -7.95
C LEU A 423 -31.55 -3.05 -6.54
N PRO A 424 -32.54 -3.19 -5.63
CA PRO A 424 -32.30 -3.78 -4.31
C PRO A 424 -31.75 -5.21 -4.37
N LYS A 425 -32.20 -6.01 -5.36
CA LYS A 425 -31.75 -7.39 -5.52
C LYS A 425 -30.35 -7.44 -6.14
N ILE A 426 -30.09 -6.61 -7.15
CA ILE A 426 -28.77 -6.49 -7.79
C ILE A 426 -27.72 -6.03 -6.77
N GLU A 427 -28.03 -4.99 -5.99
CA GLU A 427 -27.14 -4.47 -4.95
C GLU A 427 -26.83 -5.53 -3.88
N ALA A 428 -27.85 -6.26 -3.40
CA ALA A 428 -27.66 -7.32 -2.40
C ALA A 428 -26.78 -8.47 -2.91
N GLU A 429 -27.00 -8.95 -4.14
CA GLU A 429 -26.18 -10.03 -4.73
C GLU A 429 -24.73 -9.58 -4.98
N LEU A 430 -24.54 -8.34 -5.46
CA LEU A 430 -23.21 -7.75 -5.63
C LEU A 430 -22.50 -7.60 -4.29
N ALA A 431 -23.15 -7.00 -3.29
CA ALA A 431 -22.61 -6.81 -1.95
C ALA A 431 -22.19 -8.14 -1.32
N TYR A 432 -23.05 -9.15 -1.40
CA TYR A 432 -22.74 -10.47 -0.89
C TYR A 432 -21.54 -11.09 -1.61
N SER A 433 -21.52 -11.05 -2.95
CA SER A 433 -20.41 -11.63 -3.73
C SER A 433 -19.05 -10.96 -3.44
N LEU A 434 -19.06 -9.63 -3.27
CA LEU A 434 -17.86 -8.84 -3.10
C LEU A 434 -17.35 -8.81 -1.67
N LEU A 435 -18.22 -8.88 -0.65
CA LEU A 435 -17.84 -8.63 0.74
C LEU A 435 -17.91 -9.89 1.62
N PHE A 436 -18.69 -10.91 1.26
CA PHE A 436 -18.80 -12.12 2.07
C PHE A 436 -17.45 -12.82 2.21
N ASN A 437 -17.07 -13.13 3.46
CA ASN A 437 -15.79 -13.73 3.85
C ASN A 437 -14.53 -12.96 3.40
N LYS A 438 -14.64 -11.66 3.13
CA LYS A 438 -13.48 -10.80 2.85
C LYS A 438 -12.91 -10.22 4.12
N PHE A 439 -11.60 -9.95 4.07
CA PHE A 439 -10.85 -9.44 5.20
C PHE A 439 -10.17 -8.13 4.83
N HIS A 440 -10.12 -7.22 5.78
CA HIS A 440 -9.21 -6.09 5.73
C HIS A 440 -7.78 -6.60 5.90
N LEU A 441 -6.88 -6.23 5.00
CA LEU A 441 -5.51 -6.75 5.00
C LEU A 441 -4.62 -5.88 5.92
N ASN A 442 -3.91 -6.48 6.86
CA ASN A 442 -2.98 -5.74 7.72
C ASN A 442 -1.64 -5.50 7.03
N LYS A 443 -1.08 -4.30 7.17
CA LYS A 443 0.31 -3.97 6.81
C LYS A 443 1.26 -4.43 7.92
N ASN A 444 2.45 -4.89 7.55
CA ASN A 444 3.55 -5.12 8.48
C ASN A 444 4.51 -3.91 8.42
N ASP A 445 4.71 -3.18 9.52
CA ASP A 445 5.77 -2.16 9.69
C ASP A 445 6.07 -1.30 8.43
N SER A 446 5.00 -0.78 7.78
CA SER A 446 5.00 0.07 6.58
C SER A 446 4.98 -0.62 5.20
N HIS A 447 5.15 -1.94 5.10
CA HIS A 447 5.12 -2.69 3.84
C HIS A 447 3.99 -3.75 3.79
N TRP A 448 3.53 -4.07 2.57
CA TRP A 448 2.50 -5.09 2.34
C TRP A 448 3.09 -6.50 2.30
N LEU A 449 4.25 -6.66 1.66
CA LEU A 449 4.99 -7.91 1.61
C LEU A 449 6.16 -7.83 2.58
N ASP A 450 6.50 -8.96 3.18
CA ASP A 450 7.68 -9.09 4.01
C ASP A 450 8.94 -8.80 3.17
N VAL A 451 9.88 -8.05 3.74
CA VAL A 451 11.17 -7.79 3.09
C VAL A 451 11.90 -9.12 2.88
N PHE A 452 12.33 -9.39 1.66
CA PHE A 452 13.03 -10.63 1.33
C PHE A 452 14.37 -10.70 2.11
N PRO A 453 14.56 -11.71 2.97
CA PRO A 453 15.79 -11.86 3.74
C PRO A 453 16.89 -12.51 2.90
N TYR A 454 17.85 -11.70 2.44
CA TYR A 454 19.03 -12.18 1.74
C TYR A 454 20.03 -12.88 2.68
N HIS A 455 20.81 -13.80 2.12
CA HIS A 455 21.94 -14.41 2.83
C HIS A 455 22.94 -13.34 3.28
N LEU A 456 23.49 -13.47 4.50
CA LEU A 456 24.37 -12.51 5.17
C LEU A 456 23.71 -11.19 5.60
N GLU A 457 22.39 -11.08 5.47
CA GLU A 457 21.64 -9.86 5.82
C GLU A 457 20.65 -10.08 6.98
N LEU A 458 20.80 -11.12 7.81
CA LEU A 458 19.91 -11.40 8.96
C LEU A 458 19.65 -10.16 9.82
N PHE A 459 20.70 -9.40 10.14
CA PHE A 459 20.60 -8.22 11.01
C PHE A 459 20.00 -7.00 10.33
N SER A 460 19.83 -7.02 8.99
CA SER A 460 19.09 -5.97 8.29
C SER A 460 17.59 -6.06 8.59
N THR A 461 17.05 -7.28 8.73
CA THR A 461 15.64 -7.54 9.02
C THR A 461 15.37 -7.76 10.51
N SER A 462 16.35 -8.24 11.28
CA SER A 462 16.21 -8.50 12.71
C SER A 462 17.45 -8.10 13.51
N ARG A 463 17.56 -6.80 13.83
CA ARG A 463 18.74 -6.19 14.49
C ARG A 463 19.09 -6.79 15.85
N THR A 464 18.09 -7.27 16.59
CA THR A 464 18.18 -7.71 17.99
C THR A 464 18.01 -9.22 18.18
N ILE A 465 18.04 -10.01 17.10
CA ILE A 465 17.69 -11.44 17.15
C ILE A 465 18.53 -12.24 18.14
N LEU A 466 19.82 -11.91 18.29
CA LEU A 466 20.68 -12.63 19.22
C LEU A 466 20.34 -12.28 20.67
N SER A 467 20.05 -11.01 20.96
CA SER A 467 19.58 -10.58 22.28
C SER A 467 18.23 -11.21 22.64
N GLU A 468 17.27 -11.21 21.71
CA GLU A 468 15.97 -11.86 21.91
C GLU A 468 16.12 -13.35 22.24
N ILE A 469 17.01 -14.05 21.54
CA ILE A 469 17.27 -15.47 21.81
C ILE A 469 17.98 -15.66 23.16
N ARG A 470 18.90 -14.77 23.56
CA ARG A 470 19.52 -14.82 24.89
C ARG A 470 18.50 -14.63 26.01
N GLU A 471 17.48 -13.79 25.79
CA GLU A 471 16.36 -13.61 26.73
C GLU A 471 15.45 -14.84 26.79
N LEU A 472 15.12 -15.43 25.64
CA LEU A 472 14.26 -16.62 25.55
C LEU A 472 14.95 -17.89 26.07
N ILE A 473 16.25 -18.06 25.79
CA ILE A 473 17.05 -19.24 26.07
C ILE A 473 18.43 -18.78 26.56
N PRO A 474 18.72 -18.83 27.88
CA PRO A 474 20.01 -18.44 28.42
C PRO A 474 21.18 -19.16 27.73
N GLN A 475 22.05 -18.40 27.07
CA GLN A 475 23.15 -18.91 26.25
C GLN A 475 24.46 -19.08 27.05
N GLU A 476 25.26 -20.07 26.68
CA GLU A 476 26.57 -20.40 27.25
C GLU A 476 27.64 -20.46 26.15
N GLN A 477 28.89 -20.16 26.51
CA GLN A 477 30.03 -20.33 25.62
C GLN A 477 30.32 -21.81 25.37
N ILE A 478 30.81 -22.15 24.18
CA ILE A 478 31.26 -23.51 23.85
C ILE A 478 32.60 -23.73 24.55
N ALA A 479 32.65 -24.60 25.57
CA ALA A 479 33.90 -24.83 26.30
C ALA A 479 34.93 -25.51 25.41
N THR A 480 36.15 -24.97 25.38
CA THR A 480 37.31 -25.46 24.62
C THR A 480 37.77 -26.87 25.02
N THR A 481 37.28 -27.40 26.14
CA THR A 481 37.58 -28.73 26.67
C THR A 481 36.50 -29.78 26.41
N TYR A 482 35.40 -29.45 25.73
CA TYR A 482 34.52 -30.50 25.23
C TYR A 482 35.31 -31.31 24.21
N ASN A 483 35.50 -32.60 24.52
CA ASN A 483 35.89 -33.61 23.55
C ASN A 483 34.77 -33.72 22.50
N THR A 484 34.66 -32.73 21.60
CA THR A 484 34.12 -32.92 20.26
C THR A 484 35.19 -33.71 19.51
N SER A 485 35.28 -34.99 19.84
CA SER A 485 36.12 -35.95 19.14
C SER A 485 35.85 -35.80 17.63
N SER A 486 36.90 -35.42 16.92
CA SER A 486 37.11 -35.49 15.47
C SER A 486 36.44 -34.52 14.48
N ARG A 487 35.71 -33.45 14.87
CA ARG A 487 34.89 -32.70 13.87
C ARG A 487 35.19 -31.22 13.61
N LEU A 488 35.83 -30.53 14.55
CA LEU A 488 36.42 -29.21 14.29
C LEU A 488 37.91 -29.46 14.02
N THR A 489 38.34 -29.45 12.77
CA THR A 489 39.77 -29.59 12.47
C THR A 489 40.46 -28.32 12.93
N PHE A 490 41.43 -28.46 13.82
CA PHE A 490 42.19 -27.34 14.38
C PHE A 490 43.53 -27.24 13.65
N SER A 491 43.79 -26.12 12.98
CA SER A 491 45.05 -25.85 12.30
C SER A 491 46.00 -25.06 13.22
N GLY A 492 47.17 -25.64 13.52
CA GLY A 492 48.27 -24.94 14.22
C GLY A 492 49.15 -25.87 15.07
N LEU A 493 50.44 -25.96 14.74
CA LEU A 493 51.43 -26.82 15.40
C LEU A 493 52.00 -26.24 16.72
N ASN A 494 51.29 -25.33 17.40
CA ASN A 494 51.69 -24.78 18.70
C ASN A 494 50.46 -24.55 19.60
N SER A 495 50.55 -25.02 20.84
CA SER A 495 49.49 -25.21 21.83
C SER A 495 48.79 -23.94 22.37
N VAL A 496 48.79 -22.83 21.63
CA VAL A 496 48.29 -21.53 22.14
C VAL A 496 47.12 -20.97 21.33
N ASN A 497 46.90 -21.39 20.07
CA ASN A 497 45.78 -20.93 19.24
C ASN A 497 45.11 -22.09 18.50
N MET A 498 44.17 -22.76 19.16
CA MET A 498 43.27 -23.72 18.53
C MET A 498 42.17 -22.93 17.80
N VAL A 499 42.27 -22.79 16.46
CA VAL A 499 41.21 -22.20 15.62
C VAL A 499 40.39 -23.30 14.91
N PRO A 500 39.05 -23.33 15.06
CA PRO A 500 38.21 -24.31 14.37
C PRO A 500 38.12 -23.99 12.87
N VAL A 501 38.28 -25.01 12.03
CA VAL A 501 38.11 -24.94 10.57
C VAL A 501 36.74 -25.52 10.19
N PHE A 502 36.04 -24.81 9.30
CA PHE A 502 34.75 -25.20 8.73
C PHE A 502 34.93 -25.39 7.22
N ASP A 503 34.45 -26.51 6.66
CA ASP A 503 34.60 -26.80 5.22
C ASP A 503 33.79 -25.85 4.33
N ASN A 504 32.60 -25.40 4.79
CA ASN A 504 31.78 -24.38 4.12
C ASN A 504 31.10 -23.45 5.15
N PRO A 505 31.82 -22.43 5.68
CA PRO A 505 31.30 -21.58 6.74
C PRO A 505 30.08 -20.75 6.29
N THR A 506 30.04 -20.33 5.02
CA THR A 506 28.92 -19.54 4.47
C THR A 506 27.61 -20.30 4.45
N GLU A 507 27.62 -21.56 4.01
CA GLU A 507 26.43 -22.41 4.02
C GLU A 507 25.97 -22.68 5.46
N LEU A 508 26.92 -23.01 6.35
CA LEU A 508 26.65 -23.19 7.77
C LEU A 508 26.03 -21.94 8.41
N LEU A 509 26.47 -20.74 8.03
CA LEU A 509 25.89 -19.50 8.53
C LEU A 509 24.42 -19.37 8.09
N SER A 510 24.09 -19.60 6.80
CA SER A 510 22.71 -19.61 6.31
C SER A 510 21.79 -20.51 7.14
N GLU A 511 22.30 -21.69 7.49
CA GLU A 511 21.56 -22.69 8.25
C GLU A 511 21.32 -22.27 9.68
N LEU A 512 22.32 -21.65 10.30
CA LEU A 512 22.19 -21.05 11.62
C LEU A 512 21.24 -19.85 11.61
N GLU A 513 21.24 -19.02 10.57
CA GLU A 513 20.29 -17.89 10.42
C GLU A 513 18.84 -18.39 10.40
N ILE A 514 18.57 -19.47 9.65
CA ILE A 514 17.26 -20.13 9.65
C ILE A 514 16.93 -20.66 11.05
N LEU A 515 17.86 -21.36 11.71
CA LEU A 515 17.65 -21.90 13.06
C LEU A 515 17.34 -20.78 14.08
N LEU A 516 18.08 -19.67 14.06
CA LEU A 516 17.84 -18.51 14.92
C LEU A 516 16.43 -17.95 14.71
N CYS A 517 15.97 -17.84 13.46
CA CYS A 517 14.61 -17.39 13.16
C CYS A 517 13.52 -18.30 13.76
N PHE A 518 13.72 -19.61 13.74
CA PHE A 518 12.80 -20.57 14.36
C PHE A 518 12.83 -20.48 15.89
N LEU A 519 14.01 -20.38 16.49
CA LEU A 519 14.17 -20.25 17.94
C LEU A 519 13.52 -18.97 18.47
N ARG A 520 13.65 -17.85 17.76
CA ARG A 520 12.94 -16.61 18.09
C ARG A 520 11.42 -16.80 18.15
N ARG A 521 10.85 -17.62 17.26
CA ARG A 521 9.39 -17.77 17.10
C ARG A 521 8.78 -18.84 18.01
N ILE A 522 9.46 -19.95 18.22
CA ILE A 522 8.92 -21.13 18.93
C ILE A 522 9.58 -21.33 20.31
N SER A 523 10.78 -20.76 20.52
CA SER A 523 11.64 -21.04 21.68
C SER A 523 11.96 -22.54 21.84
N GLY A 524 12.65 -22.92 22.91
CA GLY A 524 13.07 -24.29 23.17
C GLY A 524 13.72 -24.48 24.54
N ASN A 525 13.85 -25.75 24.96
CA ASN A 525 14.54 -26.05 26.22
C ASN A 525 16.06 -25.92 26.04
N ARG A 526 16.71 -25.09 26.85
CA ARG A 526 18.17 -24.84 26.82
C ARG A 526 19.05 -26.10 26.78
N GLU A 527 18.61 -27.20 27.42
CA GLU A 527 19.38 -28.44 27.47
C GLU A 527 19.05 -29.43 26.34
N MET A 528 18.06 -29.12 25.49
CA MET A 528 17.73 -29.93 24.31
C MET A 528 18.86 -29.86 23.29
N GLU A 529 19.19 -30.99 22.66
CA GLU A 529 20.13 -31.00 21.54
C GLU A 529 19.55 -30.27 20.33
N ILE A 530 20.41 -29.58 19.58
CA ILE A 530 19.98 -28.87 18.37
C ILE A 530 19.36 -29.86 17.37
N VAL A 531 19.94 -31.06 17.21
CA VAL A 531 19.41 -32.10 16.32
C VAL A 531 18.00 -32.55 16.71
N ASP A 532 17.74 -32.74 18.01
CA ASP A 532 16.40 -33.10 18.50
C ASP A 532 15.39 -31.98 18.24
N TYR A 533 15.81 -30.72 18.39
CA TYR A 533 14.98 -29.57 18.09
C TYR A 533 14.59 -29.52 16.61
N LEU A 534 15.56 -29.69 15.70
CA LEU A 534 15.34 -29.74 14.26
C LEU A 534 14.32 -30.82 13.90
N ASN A 535 14.52 -32.04 14.39
CA ASN A 535 13.63 -33.18 14.11
C ASN A 535 12.23 -33.03 14.71
N LYS A 536 12.07 -32.23 15.78
CA LYS A 536 10.78 -32.01 16.43
C LYS A 536 9.97 -30.88 15.77
N TRP A 537 10.61 -29.75 15.49
CA TRP A 537 9.93 -28.50 15.12
C TRP A 537 10.19 -28.05 13.68
N MET A 538 11.16 -28.64 12.99
CA MET A 538 11.60 -28.21 11.67
C MET A 538 11.58 -29.33 10.62
N ARG A 539 10.68 -30.31 10.77
CA ARG A 539 10.55 -31.52 9.92
C ARG A 539 10.39 -31.30 8.41
N LEU A 540 9.99 -30.09 8.01
CA LEU A 540 9.78 -29.69 6.60
C LEU A 540 10.79 -28.62 6.15
N SER A 541 11.86 -28.42 6.93
CA SER A 541 12.92 -27.47 6.58
C SER A 541 14.04 -28.20 5.84
N ALA A 542 14.78 -27.50 4.98
CA ALA A 542 15.97 -28.11 4.39
C ALA A 542 17.06 -28.44 5.43
N LEU A 543 16.99 -27.88 6.64
CA LEU A 543 17.94 -28.20 7.71
C LEU A 543 17.81 -29.65 8.19
N THR A 544 16.61 -30.23 8.12
CA THR A 544 16.42 -31.64 8.46
C THR A 544 16.93 -32.59 7.38
N GLU A 545 17.15 -32.10 6.16
CA GLU A 545 17.69 -32.88 5.04
C GLU A 545 19.21 -32.72 4.89
N ASN A 546 19.79 -31.63 5.41
CA ASN A 546 21.24 -31.42 5.38
C ASN A 546 21.96 -32.27 6.43
N SER A 547 22.41 -33.45 6.00
CA SER A 547 23.21 -34.37 6.82
C SER A 547 24.52 -33.77 7.35
N GLN A 548 25.17 -32.87 6.59
CA GLN A 548 26.41 -32.23 7.01
C GLN A 548 26.15 -31.25 8.17
N PHE A 549 25.09 -30.45 8.06
CA PHE A 549 24.68 -29.55 9.14
C PHE A 549 24.36 -30.31 10.43
N GLN A 550 23.55 -31.37 10.34
CA GLN A 550 23.20 -32.19 11.50
C GLN A 550 24.43 -32.83 12.15
N GLN A 551 25.39 -33.28 11.35
CA GLN A 551 26.64 -33.84 11.85
C GLN A 551 27.48 -32.79 12.60
N MET A 552 27.47 -31.54 12.15
CA MET A 552 28.19 -30.42 12.75
C MET A 552 27.58 -29.95 14.07
N VAL A 553 26.24 -29.88 14.15
CA VAL A 553 25.55 -29.45 15.38
C VAL A 553 25.29 -30.58 16.38
N SER A 554 25.59 -31.83 16.01
CA SER A 554 25.47 -33.01 16.88
C SER A 554 26.31 -32.86 18.16
N GLY A 555 25.69 -33.10 19.32
CA GLY A 555 26.31 -32.91 20.63
C GLY A 555 26.27 -31.47 21.16
N LEU A 556 25.81 -30.50 20.36
CA LEU A 556 25.51 -29.15 20.83
C LEU A 556 24.04 -29.01 21.24
N ARG A 557 23.83 -28.28 22.34
CA ARG A 557 22.51 -27.92 22.89
C ARG A 557 22.07 -26.51 22.49
N LEU A 558 20.78 -26.21 22.62
CA LEU A 558 20.20 -24.90 22.29
C LEU A 558 20.86 -23.72 23.01
N LYS A 559 21.42 -23.93 24.20
CA LYS A 559 22.20 -22.92 24.92
C LYS A 559 23.51 -22.49 24.23
N HIS A 560 23.99 -23.21 23.21
CA HIS A 560 25.25 -22.89 22.52
C HIS A 560 25.04 -22.26 21.14
N VAL A 561 23.80 -22.04 20.71
CA VAL A 561 23.48 -21.65 19.31
C VAL A 561 24.05 -20.27 18.98
N VAL A 562 23.94 -19.30 19.90
CA VAL A 562 24.48 -17.96 19.68
C VAL A 562 26.01 -17.99 19.65
N ALA A 563 26.65 -18.78 20.51
CA ALA A 563 28.10 -18.93 20.51
C ALA A 563 28.61 -19.59 19.21
N LEU A 564 27.88 -20.59 18.68
CA LEU A 564 28.18 -21.21 17.40
C LEU A 564 28.03 -20.22 16.24
N TYR A 565 26.95 -19.44 16.23
CA TYR A 565 26.73 -18.41 15.21
C TYR A 565 27.87 -17.39 15.18
N GLU A 566 28.23 -16.82 16.33
CA GLU A 566 29.30 -15.82 16.42
C GLU A 566 30.68 -16.39 16.02
N LEU A 567 30.93 -17.68 16.27
CA LEU A 567 32.17 -18.36 15.88
C LEU A 567 32.28 -18.53 14.35
N VAL A 568 31.19 -18.90 13.69
CA VAL A 568 31.12 -19.06 12.22
C VAL A 568 31.14 -17.68 11.55
N GLU A 569 30.36 -16.73 12.08
CA GLU A 569 30.36 -15.32 11.66
C GLU A 569 31.78 -14.75 11.62
N GLU A 570 32.55 -14.93 12.70
CA GLU A 570 33.89 -14.37 12.80
C GLU A 570 34.84 -14.86 11.68
N LYS A 571 34.68 -16.10 11.22
CA LYS A 571 35.48 -16.67 10.13
C LYS A 571 35.16 -16.05 8.77
N ILE A 572 33.90 -15.73 8.55
CA ILE A 572 33.42 -15.16 7.29
C ILE A 572 33.70 -13.66 7.26
N ALA A 573 33.51 -12.98 8.40
CA ALA A 573 33.71 -11.55 8.53
C ALA A 573 35.13 -11.12 8.13
N ASP A 574 36.17 -11.91 8.45
CA ASP A 574 37.55 -11.58 8.08
C ASP A 574 37.75 -11.44 6.56
N ILE A 575 36.97 -12.15 5.74
CA ILE A 575 37.03 -12.10 4.27
C ILE A 575 36.08 -11.04 3.72
N GLU A 576 34.84 -11.01 4.20
CA GLU A 576 33.78 -10.15 3.63
C GLU A 576 34.05 -8.66 3.89
N ILE A 577 34.66 -8.29 5.03
CA ILE A 577 34.97 -6.87 5.31
C ILE A 577 36.03 -6.29 4.36
N GLU A 578 36.90 -7.11 3.77
CA GLU A 578 37.91 -6.64 2.80
C GLU A 578 37.26 -6.21 1.49
N HIS A 579 36.11 -6.80 1.14
CA HIS A 579 35.37 -6.55 -0.10
C HIS A 579 34.32 -5.44 0.03
N LEU A 580 34.24 -4.77 1.18
CA LEU A 580 33.36 -3.63 1.37
C LEU A 580 33.60 -2.53 0.34
N SER A 581 32.53 -1.83 -0.03
CA SER A 581 32.56 -0.66 -0.90
C SER A 581 33.52 0.41 -0.40
N ASP A 582 34.21 1.08 -1.32
CA ASP A 582 35.19 2.13 -1.02
C ASP A 582 34.60 3.31 -0.22
N LYS A 583 33.27 3.50 -0.27
CA LYS A 583 32.57 4.51 0.53
C LYS A 583 32.70 4.33 2.04
N TYR A 584 33.06 3.13 2.53
CA TYR A 584 33.30 2.82 3.95
C TYR A 584 34.79 2.73 4.32
N LYS A 585 35.68 3.05 3.39
CA LYS A 585 37.14 2.94 3.52
C LYS A 585 37.85 4.30 3.54
N ALA A 586 37.13 5.37 3.86
CA ALA A 586 37.71 6.71 3.98
C ALA A 586 38.72 6.78 5.14
N ARG A 587 39.84 7.46 4.93
CA ARG A 587 40.92 7.55 5.92
C ARG A 587 40.48 8.26 7.20
N ILE A 588 40.92 7.76 8.36
CA ILE A 588 40.68 8.42 9.64
C ILE A 588 41.56 9.66 9.79
N SER A 589 40.98 10.74 10.33
CA SER A 589 41.69 11.99 10.65
C SER A 589 42.62 11.82 11.86
N GLN A 590 43.54 12.76 12.06
CA GLN A 590 44.39 12.73 13.26
C GLN A 590 43.57 12.89 14.55
N ASN A 591 42.58 13.78 14.55
CA ASN A 591 41.68 13.96 15.70
C ASN A 591 40.97 12.65 16.07
N LEU A 592 40.49 11.89 15.08
CA LEU A 592 39.82 10.60 15.32
C LEU A 592 40.80 9.54 15.85
N LYS A 593 42.07 9.54 15.42
CA LYS A 593 43.11 8.68 16.01
C LYS A 593 43.32 9.00 17.49
N ASP A 594 43.35 10.29 17.82
CA ASP A 594 43.55 10.76 19.19
C ASP A 594 42.36 10.35 20.08
N GLU A 595 41.12 10.46 19.57
CA GLU A 595 39.92 9.94 20.23
C GLU A 595 39.98 8.43 20.47
N ILE A 596 40.37 7.64 19.46
CA ILE A 596 40.52 6.18 19.58
C ILE A 596 41.56 5.84 20.65
N ASN A 597 42.73 6.49 20.66
CA ASN A 597 43.77 6.23 21.65
C ASN A 597 43.38 6.66 23.07
N ALA A 598 42.54 7.69 23.20
CA ALA A 598 41.98 8.12 24.47
C ALA A 598 40.95 7.11 25.02
N GLY A 599 40.09 6.57 24.15
CA GLY A 599 39.00 5.67 24.53
C GLY A 599 39.37 4.18 24.65
N VAL A 600 40.37 3.71 23.89
CA VAL A 600 40.74 2.29 23.78
C VAL A 600 42.03 2.00 24.57
N ASP A 601 42.01 0.92 25.35
CA ASP A 601 43.19 0.38 26.03
C ASP A 601 43.96 -0.52 25.07
N PHE A 602 45.16 -0.10 24.65
CA PHE A 602 46.10 -0.87 23.83
C PHE A 602 47.22 -1.53 24.66
N GLU A 603 47.36 -1.18 25.94
CA GLU A 603 48.48 -1.59 26.79
C GLU A 603 48.13 -2.78 27.71
N GLN A 604 46.85 -3.19 27.76
CA GLN A 604 46.28 -4.21 28.66
C GLN A 604 46.50 -3.86 30.13
N SER A 605 45.92 -2.76 30.59
CA SER A 605 45.88 -2.38 32.00
C SER A 605 44.82 -3.14 32.82
N TYR A 606 44.25 -4.21 32.25
CA TYR A 606 43.27 -5.10 32.90
C TYR A 606 43.92 -5.94 34.02
N GLY A 607 44.16 -5.30 35.16
CA GLY A 607 44.33 -5.95 36.45
C GLY A 607 42.99 -5.91 37.19
N ILE A 608 42.46 -7.09 37.51
CA ILE A 608 41.33 -7.26 38.42
C ILE A 608 41.66 -6.53 39.74
N GLY A 609 41.02 -5.38 40.01
CA GLY A 609 41.13 -4.70 41.32
C GLY A 609 41.33 -3.17 41.33
N SER A 610 41.36 -2.45 40.21
CA SER A 610 41.43 -0.97 40.24
C SER A 610 40.05 -0.34 40.47
N SER A 611 39.86 0.30 41.61
CA SER A 611 38.60 0.94 42.05
C SER A 611 38.29 2.31 41.43
N ASP A 612 39.10 2.76 40.46
CA ASP A 612 39.01 4.10 39.89
C ASP A 612 38.17 4.10 38.59
N LYS A 613 36.85 4.26 38.72
CA LYS A 613 35.87 4.20 37.61
C LYS A 613 36.18 5.16 36.46
N ASN A 614 36.91 6.24 36.71
CA ASN A 614 37.25 7.26 35.70
C ASN A 614 38.40 6.87 34.75
N LYS A 615 39.12 5.77 35.01
CA LYS A 615 40.24 5.28 34.19
C LYS A 615 39.93 4.06 33.32
N LEU A 616 38.71 3.54 33.36
CA LEU A 616 38.29 2.42 32.52
C LEU A 616 38.26 2.83 31.05
N LYS A 617 38.97 2.09 30.22
CA LYS A 617 39.01 2.22 28.75
C LYS A 617 38.44 0.95 28.12
N ILE A 618 38.01 1.04 26.86
CA ILE A 618 37.50 -0.10 26.10
C ILE A 618 38.66 -1.00 25.72
N PRO A 619 38.65 -2.32 26.01
CA PRO A 619 39.75 -3.18 25.60
C PRO A 619 39.88 -3.27 24.08
N GLN A 620 41.12 -3.18 23.58
CA GLN A 620 41.46 -3.24 22.15
C GLN A 620 40.76 -4.37 21.37
N GLY A 621 40.63 -5.56 21.96
CA GLY A 621 40.02 -6.73 21.32
C GLY A 621 38.51 -6.58 21.17
N ALA A 622 37.83 -6.04 22.18
CA ALA A 622 36.40 -5.73 22.09
C ALA A 622 36.12 -4.62 21.08
N PHE A 623 36.97 -3.57 21.05
CA PHE A 623 36.82 -2.49 20.08
C PHE A 623 37.04 -2.99 18.63
N ALA A 624 38.07 -3.80 18.38
CA ALA A 624 38.27 -4.38 17.05
C ALA A 624 37.09 -5.30 16.65
N LEU A 625 36.60 -6.11 17.59
CA LEU A 625 35.50 -7.03 17.34
C LEU A 625 34.18 -6.32 17.05
N VAL A 626 33.83 -5.25 17.79
CA VAL A 626 32.57 -4.51 17.55
C VAL A 626 32.59 -3.84 16.18
N LEU A 627 33.72 -3.25 15.76
CA LEU A 627 33.84 -2.66 14.42
C LEU A 627 33.72 -3.73 13.33
N LYS A 628 34.37 -4.89 13.52
CA LYS A 628 34.27 -6.03 12.60
C LYS A 628 32.83 -6.53 12.47
N ARG A 629 32.15 -6.77 13.60
CA ARG A 629 30.75 -7.20 13.63
C ARG A 629 29.83 -6.18 12.98
N PHE A 630 30.00 -4.88 13.26
CA PHE A 630 29.18 -3.84 12.65
C PHE A 630 29.37 -3.80 11.13
N MET A 631 30.62 -3.84 10.65
CA MET A 631 30.93 -3.89 9.22
C MET A 631 30.24 -5.08 8.54
N PHE A 632 30.40 -6.28 9.11
CA PHE A 632 29.83 -7.50 8.54
C PHE A 632 28.29 -7.51 8.58
N ARG A 633 27.68 -7.20 9.72
CA ARG A 633 26.23 -7.34 9.95
C ARG A 633 25.40 -6.25 9.25
N TYR A 634 25.95 -5.05 9.05
CA TYR A 634 25.17 -3.90 8.60
C TYR A 634 25.67 -3.26 7.31
N LEU A 635 26.99 -3.25 7.05
CA LEU A 635 27.53 -2.52 5.89
C LEU A 635 27.61 -3.37 4.62
N SER A 636 27.62 -4.70 4.75
CA SER A 636 27.68 -5.65 3.63
C SER A 636 26.51 -5.54 2.65
N SER A 637 25.34 -5.06 3.10
CA SER A 637 24.15 -4.87 2.24
C SER A 637 24.17 -3.56 1.43
N GLU A 638 25.18 -2.71 1.62
CA GLU A 638 25.36 -1.37 1.03
C GLU A 638 24.23 -0.35 1.30
N MET A 639 23.23 -0.69 2.12
CA MET A 639 22.05 0.16 2.37
C MET A 639 22.28 1.27 3.41
N TYR A 640 23.39 1.23 4.16
CA TYR A 640 23.70 2.21 5.20
C TYR A 640 24.32 3.49 4.65
N ASN A 641 23.97 4.62 5.26
CA ASN A 641 24.52 5.92 4.91
C ASN A 641 25.94 6.07 5.47
N PRO A 642 26.97 6.34 4.63
CA PRO A 642 28.35 6.47 5.09
C PRO A 642 28.57 7.66 6.05
N ASN A 643 27.69 8.67 6.03
CA ASN A 643 27.84 9.87 6.87
C ASN A 643 27.23 9.72 8.28
N GLU A 644 26.72 8.55 8.62
CA GLU A 644 26.16 8.30 9.94
C GLU A 644 27.22 8.14 11.02
N VAL A 645 26.91 8.67 12.20
CA VAL A 645 27.79 8.65 13.38
C VAL A 645 27.60 7.33 14.11
N LEU A 646 28.65 6.52 14.21
CA LEU A 646 28.56 5.17 14.78
C LEU A 646 28.26 5.17 16.29
N ALA A 647 28.59 6.25 17.00
CA ALA A 647 28.29 6.38 18.42
C ALA A 647 26.78 6.32 18.70
N ASP A 648 25.94 6.84 17.80
CA ASP A 648 24.49 6.81 17.97
C ASP A 648 23.94 5.37 18.01
N TYR A 649 24.63 4.44 17.35
CA TYR A 649 24.22 3.04 17.24
C TYR A 649 24.93 2.10 18.20
N LEU A 650 26.26 2.20 18.24
CA LEU A 650 27.14 1.31 19.00
C LEU A 650 27.36 1.77 20.44
N ALA A 651 27.13 3.04 20.75
CA ALA A 651 27.13 3.53 22.12
C ALA A 651 25.71 3.78 22.66
N GLY A 652 24.67 3.73 21.81
CA GLY A 652 23.27 3.67 22.21
C GLY A 652 22.79 2.24 22.51
N ASP A 653 21.53 2.12 22.96
CA ASP A 653 20.91 0.82 23.29
C ASP A 653 20.46 0.02 22.05
N THR A 654 20.74 0.52 20.84
CA THR A 654 20.21 0.01 19.57
C THR A 654 20.93 -1.21 18.99
N LEU A 655 22.26 -1.32 19.13
CA LEU A 655 23.06 -2.38 18.52
C LEU A 655 23.92 -3.15 19.54
N ILE A 656 23.33 -3.44 20.71
CA ILE A 656 24.02 -4.11 21.81
C ILE A 656 24.62 -5.47 21.41
N ASP A 657 24.02 -6.14 20.43
CA ASP A 657 24.47 -7.44 19.90
C ASP A 657 25.88 -7.43 19.28
N CYS A 658 26.41 -6.26 18.92
CA CYS A 658 27.77 -6.14 18.41
C CYS A 658 28.83 -6.24 19.51
N TRP A 659 28.49 -5.95 20.77
CA TRP A 659 29.44 -5.94 21.88
C TRP A 659 29.53 -7.30 22.60
N PRO A 660 30.72 -7.67 23.11
CA PRO A 660 30.83 -8.76 24.05
C PRO A 660 30.15 -8.43 25.39
N VAL A 661 29.43 -9.39 25.95
CA VAL A 661 28.65 -9.25 27.21
C VAL A 661 29.49 -8.79 28.42
N TRP A 662 30.80 -8.99 28.38
CA TRP A 662 31.70 -8.62 29.49
C TRP A 662 32.15 -7.15 29.47
N VAL A 663 31.83 -6.37 28.42
CA VAL A 663 32.14 -4.93 28.36
C VAL A 663 30.99 -4.14 29.00
N PRO A 664 31.22 -3.34 30.05
CA PRO A 664 30.14 -2.58 30.70
C PRO A 664 29.60 -1.44 29.84
N ASP A 665 28.27 -1.28 29.75
CA ASP A 665 27.58 -0.24 28.96
C ASP A 665 28.03 1.19 29.28
N ASN A 666 28.32 1.47 30.54
CA ASN A 666 28.82 2.79 30.95
C ASN A 666 30.19 3.10 30.35
N VAL A 667 31.07 2.10 30.22
CA VAL A 667 32.38 2.26 29.59
C VAL A 667 32.21 2.48 28.09
N ILE A 668 31.26 1.79 27.45
CA ILE A 668 30.93 1.97 26.03
C ILE A 668 30.45 3.41 25.79
N ARG A 669 29.40 3.86 26.50
CA ARG A 669 28.82 5.21 26.35
C ARG A 669 29.82 6.34 26.55
N ASP A 670 30.69 6.20 27.54
CA ASP A 670 31.60 7.28 27.93
C ASP A 670 32.86 7.35 27.05
N LYS A 671 33.34 6.19 26.53
CA LYS A 671 34.67 6.08 25.92
C LYS A 671 34.65 5.77 24.42
N PHE A 672 33.50 5.46 23.83
CA PHE A 672 33.43 5.22 22.39
C PHE A 672 33.74 6.50 21.59
N PRO A 673 34.54 6.44 20.51
CA PRO A 673 34.88 7.62 19.69
C PRO A 673 33.62 8.26 19.09
N LYS A 674 33.36 9.52 19.43
CA LYS A 674 32.09 10.20 19.09
C LYS A 674 32.06 10.70 17.65
N SER A 675 33.23 10.97 17.07
CA SER A 675 33.35 11.44 15.69
C SER A 675 33.51 10.32 14.66
N LEU A 676 33.46 9.04 15.08
CA LEU A 676 33.63 7.91 14.17
C LEU A 676 32.40 7.74 13.28
N LEU A 677 32.59 7.92 11.97
CA LEU A 677 31.56 7.70 10.96
C LEU A 677 31.62 6.30 10.35
N ALA A 678 30.50 5.84 9.79
CA ALA A 678 30.47 4.61 8.98
C ALA A 678 31.44 4.67 7.79
N ALA A 679 31.66 5.85 7.20
CA ALA A 679 32.63 6.08 6.13
C ALA A 679 34.07 5.71 6.51
N ASN A 680 34.42 5.78 7.80
CA ASN A 680 35.78 5.67 8.31
C ASN A 680 36.08 4.34 9.01
N ILE A 681 35.07 3.47 9.10
CA ILE A 681 35.08 2.31 10.00
C ILE A 681 36.17 1.30 9.65
N TYR A 682 36.42 1.05 8.35
CA TYR A 682 37.41 0.07 7.92
C TYR A 682 38.83 0.52 8.29
N ASP A 683 39.15 1.80 8.05
CA ASP A 683 40.46 2.35 8.38
C ASP A 683 40.66 2.45 9.92
N ALA A 684 39.60 2.71 10.69
CA ALA A 684 39.62 2.65 12.15
C ALA A 684 39.88 1.23 12.69
N TYR A 685 39.26 0.22 12.08
CA TYR A 685 39.53 -1.19 12.38
C TYR A 685 40.98 -1.55 12.08
N GLN A 686 41.49 -1.21 10.89
CA GLN A 686 42.88 -1.47 10.51
C GLN A 686 43.87 -0.77 11.45
N TYR A 687 43.61 0.49 11.80
CA TYR A 687 44.42 1.23 12.78
C TYR A 687 44.49 0.51 14.13
N THR A 688 43.35 0.03 14.62
CA THR A 688 43.26 -0.73 15.88
C THR A 688 44.09 -2.01 15.81
N ILE A 689 43.92 -2.83 14.77
CA ILE A 689 44.66 -4.09 14.58
C ILE A 689 46.17 -3.84 14.47
N GLN A 690 46.58 -2.79 13.74
CA GLN A 690 48.00 -2.42 13.62
C GLN A 690 48.63 -2.03 14.95
N ASN A 691 47.92 -1.23 15.76
CA ASN A 691 48.41 -0.83 17.08
C ASN A 691 48.48 -2.01 18.06
N VAL A 692 47.54 -2.95 18.00
CA VAL A 692 47.61 -4.21 18.75
C VAL A 692 48.88 -5.00 18.37
N LYS A 693 49.16 -5.17 17.07
CA LYS A 693 50.37 -5.84 16.60
C LYS A 693 51.66 -5.14 17.10
N LYS A 694 51.69 -3.80 17.07
CA LYS A 694 52.82 -3.00 17.58
C LYS A 694 53.01 -3.19 19.09
N ALA A 695 51.95 -3.12 19.89
CA ALA A 695 52.01 -3.31 21.34
C ALA A 695 52.52 -4.71 21.73
N VAL A 696 52.10 -5.76 21.01
CA VAL A 696 52.59 -7.13 21.21
C VAL A 696 54.08 -7.24 20.87
N SER A 697 54.53 -6.63 19.77
CA SER A 697 55.95 -6.64 19.37
C SER A 697 56.87 -5.93 20.37
N HIS A 698 56.40 -4.83 20.98
CA HIS A 698 57.14 -4.10 22.02
C HIS A 698 57.23 -4.88 23.35
N LYS A 699 56.17 -5.61 23.74
CA LYS A 699 56.21 -6.50 24.91
C LYS A 699 57.22 -7.64 24.74
N ILE A 700 57.29 -8.28 23.55
CA ILE A 700 58.25 -9.36 23.26
C ILE A 700 59.70 -8.86 23.27
N ASN A 701 59.96 -7.66 22.72
CA ASN A 701 61.30 -7.08 22.71
C ASN A 701 61.76 -6.59 24.10
N SER A 702 60.86 -6.04 24.92
CA SER A 702 61.17 -5.64 26.30
C SER A 702 61.40 -6.84 27.24
N GLY A 703 60.74 -7.99 27.00
CA GLY A 703 60.98 -9.24 27.71
C GLY A 703 62.37 -9.83 27.44
N ARG A 704 62.84 -9.80 26.18
CA ARG A 704 64.20 -10.23 25.80
C ARG A 704 65.31 -9.35 26.38
N GLN A 705 65.06 -8.05 26.59
CA GLN A 705 66.01 -7.16 27.28
C GLN A 705 66.10 -7.43 28.80
N LYS A 706 65.02 -7.87 29.45
CA LYS A 706 65.06 -8.27 30.86
C LYS A 706 65.83 -9.57 31.10
N GLU A 707 65.73 -10.57 30.20
CA GLU A 707 66.51 -11.82 30.31
C GLU A 707 68.02 -11.65 30.07
N THR A 708 68.43 -10.64 29.28
CA THR A 708 69.87 -10.36 29.06
C THR A 708 70.49 -9.55 30.21
N SER A 709 69.68 -8.85 31.01
CA SER A 709 70.14 -8.07 32.17
C SER A 709 70.26 -8.85 33.49
N SER A 710 69.75 -10.09 33.57
CA SER A 710 69.82 -10.92 34.79
C SER A 710 71.01 -11.89 34.86
N ARG A 711 71.93 -11.84 33.89
CA ARG A 711 73.07 -12.78 33.78
C ARG A 711 74.46 -12.23 34.15
N THR A 712 74.53 -11.18 34.97
CA THR A 712 75.80 -10.67 35.50
C THR A 712 75.73 -10.41 37.01
N ILE A 713 76.05 -11.44 37.80
CA ILE A 713 76.55 -11.29 39.19
C ILE A 713 77.84 -12.11 39.30
N PRO A 714 78.94 -11.57 39.88
CA PRO A 714 80.27 -12.19 39.83
C PRO A 714 80.43 -13.31 40.87
N ARG A 715 81.11 -14.40 40.48
CA ARG A 715 81.64 -15.43 41.39
C ARG A 715 82.64 -14.82 42.37
N ARG A 716 82.27 -14.67 43.65
CA ARG A 716 83.24 -14.50 44.76
C ARG A 716 83.84 -15.86 45.13
N ARG A 717 85.14 -16.01 44.89
CA ARG A 717 86.00 -17.07 45.44
C ARG A 717 86.12 -16.87 46.95
N ASN A 718 85.78 -17.88 47.75
CA ASN A 718 86.31 -18.04 49.11
C ASN A 718 87.26 -19.24 49.10
N ARG A 719 88.51 -18.99 49.53
CA ARG A 719 89.55 -19.96 49.86
C ARG A 719 89.84 -19.80 51.35
N ARG A 720 89.69 -20.90 52.12
CA ARG A 720 90.40 -21.30 53.37
C ARG A 720 90.25 -20.37 54.60
N ASP A 721 90.23 -20.81 55.86
CA ASP A 721 90.81 -21.97 56.57
C ASP A 721 89.86 -22.51 57.66
N GLY A 722 90.10 -23.75 58.13
CA GLY A 722 89.42 -24.37 59.28
C GLY A 722 89.14 -25.84 59.06
#